data_AF-A0A371PN60-F1
#
_entry.id   AF-A0A371PN60-F1
#
_cell.length_a   1.000
_cell.length_b   1.000
_cell.length_c   1.000
_cell.angle_alpha   90.00
_cell.angle_beta   90.00
_cell.angle_gamma   90.00
#
_symmetry.space_group_name_H-M   'P 1'
#
loop_
_entity.id
_entity.type
_entity.pdbx_description
1 polymer ?
#
loop_
_entity_poly.entity_id
_entity_poly.type
_entity_poly.pdbx_seq_one_letter_code
_entity_poly.pdbx_strand_id
1 'polypeptide(L)'
;MEHITEPRSRSRKAANWFKKRHALRLKREGFVTRFAAGLCMLFSAVSMSLAVLGMPTGLGVWIDMFIFLTANALLMFVVGYVLSLLLSYMYIPLPRKLTAYVVYTAAQSTVILYFTELGTVISILLSVTYALAALLIGLLFGFLLSLEVPRTAKAALAVASAVLIISIPLYAGWPAPAKQPERVDAASQDYAEPLVAPSRIEAGNPAEQGNYSVKTFSYGSGQDKHRDIFGKGVDVVTETIDASDYITSWSKLKTLFWGFDEHSLPLNGRVWMPEGEGEFPLVLIVHGNHLMEYFSDGGYGYLGELLASRGMIAVSVDANYMNYSVWSSLPNDDMKIRGWLLLKHLQQIQTLSEGQDSPFAGKVDWDKIGLIGHSRGGQAVAIAADWDRWFRDDVSLSSIHNVHIQSVVAIAPTDKRIDDKSAALLDTNYFTIQGAKDADVNNFYGERQYSRVAFSGESDRFKASLYLSHANHSQFNTDWGTMDERLPGGLLLNREDLLNPEDQREIAKVFISAFLEATLLDRVEYKALFQDYRSGLQWLPPTDYVSRYEGADFVRIVHFDTYNRFINHTAYEGMVAGEKEKPKDRDGNTKGTSGMSLQWEEPGAVYELELSAVAARELEKIEEGSLVFSLSNLEWDMVTMKQEDEEIAADTALDGEEPRAETSEPELPPLPSIEIVLTTDSGEELSVELEQFMSVPEPAYTSFLKMGFLEDKIKNNKYRNPVEAVYQTFIIPIELFGMSNGETEEEAEPLTPQEISGIQFRFQSERGKVMLDDIGFLPRGGSYVEYR
;
A
#
# COMPACT_ATOMS: atom_id res chain seq x y z
N MET A 1 13.32 72.61 -56.67
CA MET A 1 12.56 72.28 -55.44
C MET A 1 12.55 70.77 -55.29
N GLU A 2 13.67 70.19 -54.88
CA GLU A 2 13.75 68.78 -54.47
C GLU A 2 13.73 68.79 -52.95
N HIS A 3 12.64 68.31 -52.35
CA HIS A 3 12.63 68.00 -50.93
C HIS A 3 13.51 66.76 -50.72
N ILE A 4 14.78 67.01 -50.39
CA ILE A 4 15.70 66.01 -49.84
C ILE A 4 15.05 65.52 -48.54
N THR A 5 14.44 64.34 -48.60
CA THR A 5 13.91 63.67 -47.42
C THR A 5 15.11 63.15 -46.63
N GLU A 6 15.39 63.77 -45.48
CA GLU A 6 16.40 63.26 -44.56
C GLU A 6 16.17 61.76 -44.31
N PRO A 7 17.21 60.91 -44.43
CA PRO A 7 17.06 59.50 -44.17
C PRO A 7 16.61 59.31 -42.71
N ARG A 8 15.36 58.87 -42.52
CA ARG A 8 14.80 58.58 -41.19
C ARG A 8 15.83 57.79 -40.37
N SER A 9 16.16 58.30 -39.19
CA SER A 9 17.11 57.65 -38.28
C SER A 9 16.77 56.16 -38.11
N ARG A 10 17.80 55.30 -38.00
CA ARG A 10 17.61 53.85 -37.83
C ARG A 10 16.68 53.53 -36.66
N SER A 11 16.72 54.32 -35.59
CA SER A 11 15.82 54.22 -34.43
C SER A 11 14.35 54.46 -34.78
N ARG A 12 14.04 55.47 -35.61
CA ARG A 12 12.65 55.76 -36.03
C ARG A 12 12.09 54.70 -36.97
N LYS A 13 12.94 54.10 -37.83
CA LYS A 13 12.55 52.96 -38.68
C LYS A 13 12.25 51.72 -37.82
N ALA A 14 13.11 51.40 -36.85
CA ALA A 14 12.88 50.32 -35.91
C ALA A 14 11.60 50.52 -35.08
N ALA A 15 11.41 51.70 -34.50
CA ALA A 15 10.21 52.03 -33.72
C ALA A 15 8.91 51.88 -34.53
N ASN A 16 8.92 52.33 -35.79
CA ASN A 16 7.77 52.16 -36.70
C ASN A 16 7.53 50.68 -37.05
N TRP A 17 8.60 49.90 -37.21
CA TRP A 17 8.50 48.46 -37.43
C TRP A 17 7.83 47.77 -36.23
N PHE A 18 8.30 48.03 -35.00
CA PHE A 18 7.71 47.47 -33.78
C PHE A 18 6.23 47.86 -33.62
N LYS A 19 5.88 49.13 -33.83
CA LYS A 19 4.48 49.60 -33.79
C LYS A 19 3.59 48.90 -34.82
N LYS A 20 4.06 48.76 -36.06
CA LYS A 20 3.31 48.07 -37.12
C LYS A 20 3.12 46.59 -36.79
N ARG A 21 4.16 45.91 -36.29
CA ARG A 21 4.07 44.50 -35.89
C ARG A 21 3.15 44.32 -34.67
N HIS A 22 3.17 45.22 -33.70
CA HIS A 22 2.25 45.22 -32.57
C HIS A 22 0.78 45.29 -33.02
N ALA A 23 0.45 46.24 -33.90
CA ALA A 23 -0.90 46.38 -34.45
C ALA A 23 -1.36 45.13 -35.23
N LEU A 24 -0.44 44.42 -35.89
CA LEU A 24 -0.74 43.21 -36.66
C LEU A 24 -0.94 41.96 -35.79
N ARG A 25 -0.66 42.01 -34.48
CA ARG A 25 -0.71 40.87 -33.55
C ARG A 25 -2.02 40.09 -33.64
N LEU A 26 -3.14 40.80 -33.69
CA LEU A 26 -4.50 40.25 -33.70
C LEU A 26 -5.12 40.15 -35.10
N LYS A 27 -4.36 40.39 -36.18
CA LYS A 27 -4.91 40.48 -37.55
C LYS A 27 -5.68 39.22 -37.99
N ARG A 28 -5.29 38.04 -37.51
CA ARG A 28 -5.88 36.74 -37.89
C ARG A 28 -6.88 36.22 -36.84
N GLU A 29 -7.35 37.08 -35.92
CA GLU A 29 -8.28 36.69 -34.85
C GLU A 29 -9.73 36.99 -35.22
N GLY A 30 -10.52 35.94 -35.45
CA GLY A 30 -11.98 35.99 -35.69
C GLY A 30 -12.80 35.54 -34.49
N PHE A 31 -14.11 35.39 -34.65
CA PHE A 31 -14.98 34.86 -33.59
C PHE A 31 -14.57 33.44 -33.16
N VAL A 32 -14.39 32.53 -34.11
CA VAL A 32 -14.01 31.13 -33.85
C VAL A 32 -12.68 31.03 -33.11
N THR A 33 -11.64 31.76 -33.52
CA THR A 33 -10.32 31.71 -32.86
C THR A 33 -10.35 32.34 -31.47
N ARG A 34 -11.15 33.39 -31.25
CA ARG A 34 -11.36 33.97 -29.91
C ARG A 34 -12.12 33.01 -29.00
N PHE A 35 -13.11 32.30 -29.52
CA PHE A 35 -13.84 31.28 -28.78
C PHE A 35 -12.90 30.12 -28.40
N ALA A 36 -12.11 29.62 -29.36
CA ALA A 36 -11.11 28.59 -29.09
C ALA A 36 -10.05 29.04 -28.06
N ALA A 37 -9.64 30.31 -28.10
CA ALA A 37 -8.74 30.87 -27.08
C ALA A 37 -9.42 30.89 -25.70
N GLY A 38 -10.72 31.17 -25.63
CA GLY A 38 -11.51 31.05 -24.41
C GLY A 38 -11.57 29.61 -23.87
N LEU A 39 -11.69 28.60 -24.74
CA LEU A 39 -11.61 27.19 -24.33
C LEU A 39 -10.23 26.81 -23.80
N CYS A 40 -9.14 27.32 -24.40
CA CYS A 40 -7.80 27.10 -23.87
C CYS A 40 -7.64 27.71 -22.46
N MET A 41 -8.25 28.88 -22.21
CA MET A 41 -8.30 29.46 -20.85
C MET A 41 -9.09 28.58 -19.88
N LEU A 42 -10.22 28.01 -20.31
CA LEU A 42 -11.01 27.10 -19.47
C LEU A 42 -10.21 25.84 -19.11
N PHE A 43 -9.58 25.19 -20.09
CA PHE A 43 -8.74 24.01 -19.85
C PHE A 43 -7.54 24.33 -18.95
N SER A 44 -6.89 25.46 -19.16
CA SER A 44 -5.83 25.96 -18.26
C SER A 44 -6.34 26.16 -16.83
N ALA A 45 -7.56 26.71 -16.66
CA ALA A 45 -8.19 26.84 -15.36
C ALA A 45 -8.51 25.49 -14.73
N VAL A 46 -9.04 24.52 -15.49
CA VAL A 46 -9.32 23.16 -15.01
C VAL A 46 -8.05 22.46 -14.54
N SER A 47 -6.97 22.48 -15.33
CA SER A 47 -5.71 21.85 -14.90
C SER A 47 -5.11 22.54 -13.67
N MET A 48 -5.22 23.88 -13.57
CA MET A 48 -4.82 24.61 -12.37
C MET A 48 -5.69 24.26 -11.17
N SER A 49 -7.01 24.16 -11.31
CA SER A 49 -7.93 23.72 -10.25
C SER A 49 -7.53 22.35 -9.71
N LEU A 50 -7.24 21.39 -10.60
CA LEU A 50 -6.80 20.05 -10.19
C LEU A 50 -5.48 20.09 -9.43
N ALA A 51 -4.50 20.90 -9.89
CA ALA A 51 -3.24 21.09 -9.19
C ALA A 51 -3.47 21.67 -7.79
N VAL A 52 -4.30 22.71 -7.67
CA VAL A 52 -4.62 23.37 -6.39
C VAL A 52 -5.22 22.41 -5.38
N LEU A 53 -6.11 21.50 -5.79
CA LEU A 53 -6.67 20.47 -4.90
C LEU A 53 -5.61 19.51 -4.35
N GLY A 54 -4.52 19.29 -5.08
CA GLY A 54 -3.37 18.48 -4.64
C GLY A 54 -2.27 19.25 -3.91
N MET A 55 -2.34 20.59 -3.86
CA MET A 55 -1.38 21.46 -3.17
C MET A 55 -2.07 22.51 -2.27
N PRO A 56 -2.98 22.09 -1.37
CA PRO A 56 -3.71 23.03 -0.51
C PRO A 56 -2.74 23.90 0.30
N THR A 57 -3.09 25.17 0.52
CA THR A 57 -2.28 26.07 1.37
C THR A 57 -2.72 26.04 2.84
N GLY A 58 -3.90 25.45 3.10
CA GLY A 58 -4.52 25.46 4.41
C GLY A 58 -5.44 26.67 4.69
N LEU A 59 -5.53 27.64 3.77
CA LEU A 59 -6.45 28.79 3.90
C LEU A 59 -7.91 28.43 3.58
N GLY A 60 -8.15 27.23 3.04
CA GLY A 60 -9.45 26.74 2.61
C GLY A 60 -9.58 26.72 1.09
N VAL A 61 -10.24 25.66 0.59
CA VAL A 61 -10.28 25.32 -0.85
C VAL A 61 -10.77 26.48 -1.73
N TRP A 62 -11.78 27.24 -1.30
CA TRP A 62 -12.31 28.36 -2.08
C TRP A 62 -11.35 29.54 -2.18
N ILE A 63 -10.59 29.81 -1.12
CA ILE A 63 -9.58 30.88 -1.10
C ILE A 63 -8.42 30.48 -2.01
N ASP A 64 -7.95 29.23 -1.89
CA ASP A 64 -6.91 28.69 -2.76
C ASP A 64 -7.33 28.76 -4.23
N MET A 65 -8.51 28.25 -4.56
CA MET A 65 -9.05 28.32 -5.92
C MET A 65 -9.09 29.77 -6.45
N PHE A 66 -9.58 30.72 -5.65
CA PHE A 66 -9.65 32.11 -6.07
C PHE A 66 -8.26 32.70 -6.35
N ILE A 67 -7.29 32.50 -5.44
CA ILE A 67 -5.93 33.03 -5.57
C ILE A 67 -5.24 32.45 -6.80
N PHE A 68 -5.20 31.12 -6.92
CA PHE A 68 -4.45 30.45 -7.98
C PHE A 68 -5.09 30.61 -9.36
N LEU A 69 -6.42 30.58 -9.47
CA LEU A 69 -7.09 30.80 -10.75
C LEU A 69 -6.96 32.26 -11.21
N THR A 70 -7.02 33.22 -10.28
CA THR A 70 -6.79 34.64 -10.61
C THR A 70 -5.34 34.84 -11.06
N ALA A 71 -4.38 34.30 -10.33
CA ALA A 71 -2.96 34.37 -10.69
C ALA A 71 -2.70 33.71 -12.06
N ASN A 72 -3.26 32.53 -12.31
CA ASN A 72 -3.15 31.83 -13.58
C ASN A 72 -3.76 32.64 -14.74
N ALA A 73 -4.95 33.23 -14.56
CA ALA A 73 -5.58 34.05 -15.58
C ALA A 73 -4.76 35.31 -15.92
N LEU A 74 -4.22 35.99 -14.90
CA LEU A 74 -3.33 37.14 -15.08
C LEU A 74 -2.03 36.75 -15.80
N LEU A 75 -1.42 35.64 -15.38
CA LEU A 75 -0.19 35.13 -15.98
C LEU A 75 -0.42 34.76 -17.46
N MET A 76 -1.51 34.06 -17.76
CA MET A 76 -1.91 33.72 -19.13
C MET A 76 -2.13 34.96 -19.98
N PHE A 77 -2.74 36.02 -19.43
CA PHE A 77 -2.94 37.27 -20.15
C PHE A 77 -1.60 37.96 -20.49
N VAL A 78 -0.69 38.05 -19.51
CA VAL A 78 0.63 38.66 -19.68
C VAL A 78 1.49 37.86 -20.65
N VAL A 79 1.66 36.56 -20.41
CA VAL A 79 2.44 35.65 -21.26
C VAL A 79 1.83 35.58 -22.66
N GLY A 80 0.51 35.45 -22.76
CA GLY A 80 -0.18 35.44 -24.03
C GLY A 80 -0.02 36.74 -24.81
N TYR A 81 0.01 37.89 -24.14
CA TYR A 81 0.34 39.18 -24.76
C TYR A 81 1.78 39.20 -25.29
N VAL A 82 2.77 38.81 -24.49
CA VAL A 82 4.18 38.78 -24.87
C VAL A 82 4.43 37.79 -26.01
N LEU A 83 3.98 36.55 -25.90
CA LEU A 83 4.16 35.50 -26.92
C LEU A 83 3.52 35.89 -28.24
N SER A 84 2.29 36.42 -28.23
CA SER A 84 1.65 36.85 -29.48
C SER A 84 2.36 38.04 -30.14
N LEU A 85 3.03 38.90 -29.37
CA LEU A 85 3.93 39.93 -29.91
C LEU A 85 5.18 39.32 -30.52
N LEU A 86 5.84 38.37 -29.84
CA LEU A 86 7.02 37.67 -30.36
C LEU A 86 6.71 36.92 -31.66
N LEU A 87 5.61 36.18 -31.70
CA LEU A 87 5.10 35.53 -32.92
C LEU A 87 4.81 36.56 -34.02
N SER A 88 4.41 37.78 -33.66
CA SER A 88 4.29 38.86 -34.62
C SER A 88 5.67 39.33 -35.08
N TYR A 89 6.67 39.47 -34.23
CA TYR A 89 8.03 39.85 -34.66
C TYR A 89 8.69 38.79 -35.55
N MET A 90 8.39 37.51 -35.33
CA MET A 90 8.88 36.37 -36.12
C MET A 90 8.11 36.10 -37.42
N TYR A 91 7.15 36.96 -37.79
CA TYR A 91 6.35 36.81 -39.02
C TYR A 91 5.50 35.53 -39.11
N ILE A 92 5.27 34.83 -38.00
CA ILE A 92 4.47 33.60 -37.98
C ILE A 92 3.04 33.88 -38.47
N PRO A 93 2.53 33.13 -39.48
CA PRO A 93 1.23 33.36 -40.11
C PRO A 93 0.06 32.66 -39.40
N LEU A 94 0.08 32.55 -38.07
CA LEU A 94 -0.99 31.92 -37.29
C LEU A 94 -1.88 32.95 -36.57
N PRO A 95 -3.08 32.57 -36.07
CA PRO A 95 -3.84 33.35 -35.09
C PRO A 95 -3.05 33.44 -33.77
N ARG A 96 -2.22 34.48 -33.65
CA ARG A 96 -1.12 34.51 -32.67
C ARG A 96 -1.58 34.54 -31.22
N LYS A 97 -2.77 35.08 -30.91
CA LYS A 97 -3.29 35.06 -29.53
C LYS A 97 -3.74 33.64 -29.18
N LEU A 98 -4.48 33.00 -30.08
CA LEU A 98 -4.86 31.60 -29.92
C LEU A 98 -3.61 30.70 -29.79
N THR A 99 -2.63 30.84 -30.69
CA THR A 99 -1.37 30.08 -30.62
C THR A 99 -0.66 30.31 -29.28
N ALA A 100 -0.57 31.54 -28.81
CA ALA A 100 0.05 31.84 -27.53
C ALA A 100 -0.69 31.18 -26.35
N TYR A 101 -2.03 31.13 -26.40
CA TYR A 101 -2.83 30.50 -25.35
C TYR A 101 -2.71 28.97 -25.38
N VAL A 102 -2.65 28.34 -26.56
CA VAL A 102 -2.38 26.90 -26.70
C VAL A 102 -1.00 26.54 -26.12
N VAL A 103 0.03 27.33 -26.46
CA VAL A 103 1.39 27.14 -25.92
C VAL A 103 1.41 27.32 -24.41
N TYR A 104 0.70 28.32 -23.89
CA TYR A 104 0.58 28.54 -22.44
C TYR A 104 -0.08 27.35 -21.74
N THR A 105 -1.25 26.89 -22.23
CA THR A 105 -1.96 25.75 -21.66
C THR A 105 -1.09 24.49 -21.67
N ALA A 106 -0.38 24.22 -22.78
CA ALA A 106 0.55 23.10 -22.84
C ALA A 106 1.70 23.26 -21.83
N ALA A 107 2.36 24.42 -21.77
CA ALA A 107 3.49 24.64 -20.87
C ALA A 107 3.09 24.56 -19.39
N GLN A 108 1.96 25.17 -19.01
CA GLN A 108 1.43 25.12 -17.65
C GLN A 108 1.07 23.68 -17.25
N SER A 109 0.35 22.95 -18.11
CA SER A 109 0.02 21.54 -17.83
C SER A 109 1.28 20.68 -17.76
N THR A 110 2.32 20.95 -18.56
CA THR A 110 3.60 20.22 -18.48
C THR A 110 4.24 20.42 -17.12
N VAL A 111 4.27 21.66 -16.61
CA VAL A 111 4.83 21.93 -15.28
C VAL A 111 4.03 21.20 -14.20
N ILE A 112 2.69 21.24 -14.27
CA ILE A 112 1.82 20.54 -13.31
C ILE A 112 2.09 19.03 -13.31
N LEU A 113 2.08 18.40 -14.49
CA LEU A 113 2.30 16.95 -14.63
C LEU A 113 3.74 16.52 -14.33
N TYR A 114 4.72 17.39 -14.54
CA TYR A 114 6.10 17.12 -14.16
C TYR A 114 6.24 16.94 -12.64
N PHE A 115 5.56 17.77 -11.85
CA PHE A 115 5.54 17.65 -10.39
C PHE A 115 4.67 16.50 -9.88
N THR A 116 3.94 15.78 -10.74
CA THR A 116 3.31 14.50 -10.40
C THR A 116 4.18 13.29 -10.74
N GLU A 117 5.49 13.51 -11.00
CA GLU A 117 6.49 12.45 -11.22
C GLU A 117 6.23 11.56 -12.45
N LEU A 118 5.57 12.08 -13.50
CA LEU A 118 5.35 11.34 -14.75
C LEU A 118 6.57 11.30 -15.67
N GLY A 119 7.63 12.03 -15.32
CA GLY A 119 8.78 12.26 -16.20
C GLY A 119 8.52 13.32 -17.27
N THR A 120 9.59 13.95 -17.76
CA THR A 120 9.50 15.14 -18.64
C THR A 120 8.82 14.85 -19.97
N VAL A 121 9.15 13.73 -20.62
CA VAL A 121 8.65 13.39 -21.96
C VAL A 121 7.14 13.12 -21.93
N ILE A 122 6.69 12.27 -21.01
CA ILE A 122 5.27 11.93 -20.84
C ILE A 122 4.47 13.18 -20.44
N SER A 123 5.00 13.99 -19.52
CA SER A 123 4.37 15.25 -19.12
C SER A 123 4.15 16.19 -20.30
N ILE A 124 5.14 16.34 -21.19
CA ILE A 124 5.01 17.14 -22.41
C ILE A 124 3.97 16.52 -23.36
N LEU A 125 4.02 15.21 -23.60
CA LEU A 125 3.14 14.52 -24.55
C LEU A 125 1.67 14.63 -24.13
N LEU A 126 1.36 14.34 -22.86
CA LEU A 126 0.00 14.45 -22.31
C LEU A 126 -0.48 15.91 -22.33
N SER A 127 0.39 16.87 -22.01
CA SER A 127 0.03 18.29 -21.98
C SER A 127 -0.19 18.90 -23.35
N VAL A 128 0.60 18.50 -24.35
CA VAL A 128 0.39 18.89 -25.75
C VAL A 128 -0.93 18.30 -26.25
N THR A 129 -1.20 17.03 -25.97
CA THR A 129 -2.47 16.38 -26.31
C THR A 129 -3.66 17.10 -25.66
N TYR A 130 -3.54 17.45 -24.38
CA TYR A 130 -4.54 18.21 -23.63
C TYR A 130 -4.81 19.60 -24.23
N ALA A 131 -3.76 20.33 -24.60
CA ALA A 131 -3.89 21.66 -25.22
C ALA A 131 -4.45 21.58 -26.65
N LEU A 132 -4.10 20.54 -27.42
CA LEU A 132 -4.67 20.29 -28.74
C LEU A 132 -6.14 19.91 -28.65
N ALA A 133 -6.55 19.12 -27.65
CA ALA A 133 -7.96 18.84 -27.40
C ALA A 133 -8.73 20.14 -27.12
N ALA A 134 -8.21 21.01 -26.25
CA ALA A 134 -8.80 22.33 -25.98
C ALA A 134 -8.95 23.18 -27.26
N LEU A 135 -7.93 23.18 -28.12
CA LEU A 135 -7.93 23.86 -29.41
C LEU A 135 -8.99 23.31 -30.35
N LEU A 136 -9.03 22.00 -30.56
CA LEU A 136 -9.95 21.34 -31.50
C LEU A 136 -11.41 21.48 -31.07
N ILE A 137 -11.70 21.24 -29.78
CA ILE A 137 -13.02 21.46 -29.18
C ILE A 137 -13.39 22.94 -29.35
N GLY A 138 -12.49 23.85 -29.01
CA GLY A 138 -12.71 25.29 -29.16
C GLY A 138 -13.01 25.72 -30.60
N LEU A 139 -12.28 25.20 -31.59
CA LEU A 139 -12.51 25.50 -33.00
C LEU A 139 -13.84 24.92 -33.49
N LEU A 140 -14.16 23.67 -33.12
CA LEU A 140 -15.39 22.99 -33.48
C LEU A 140 -16.61 23.74 -32.94
N PHE A 141 -16.68 23.97 -31.63
CA PHE A 141 -17.80 24.67 -31.01
C PHE A 141 -17.87 26.13 -31.44
N GLY A 142 -16.73 26.81 -31.60
CA GLY A 142 -16.67 28.17 -32.14
C GLY A 142 -17.26 28.24 -33.56
N PHE A 143 -16.95 27.24 -34.40
CA PHE A 143 -17.50 27.12 -35.74
C PHE A 143 -19.01 26.84 -35.71
N LEU A 144 -19.47 25.86 -34.92
CA LEU A 144 -20.89 25.53 -34.77
C LEU A 144 -21.71 26.74 -34.29
N LEU A 145 -21.18 27.53 -33.36
CA LEU A 145 -21.82 28.75 -32.88
C LEU A 145 -21.87 29.86 -33.94
N SER A 146 -20.90 29.89 -34.87
CA SER A 146 -20.86 30.85 -35.98
C SER A 146 -21.86 30.54 -37.11
N LEU A 147 -22.41 29.32 -37.16
CA LEU A 147 -23.42 28.95 -38.16
C LEU A 147 -24.73 29.72 -37.96
N GLU A 148 -25.42 30.09 -39.03
CA GLU A 148 -26.71 30.80 -38.98
C GLU A 148 -27.91 29.82 -38.92
N VAL A 149 -27.87 28.85 -38.01
CA VAL A 149 -28.93 27.83 -37.82
C VAL A 149 -29.73 28.05 -36.52
N PRO A 150 -30.96 27.51 -36.39
CA PRO A 150 -31.78 27.65 -35.18
C PRO A 150 -31.06 27.15 -33.93
N ARG A 151 -31.33 27.78 -32.78
CA ARG A 151 -30.67 27.46 -31.50
C ARG A 151 -30.81 25.99 -31.08
N THR A 152 -31.94 25.37 -31.41
CA THR A 152 -32.20 23.94 -31.16
C THR A 152 -31.29 23.03 -31.98
N ALA A 153 -31.07 23.36 -33.26
CA ALA A 153 -30.13 22.63 -34.12
C ALA A 153 -28.68 22.78 -33.63
N LYS A 154 -28.28 23.97 -33.17
CA LYS A 154 -26.96 24.20 -32.56
C LYS A 154 -26.76 23.35 -31.31
N ALA A 155 -27.76 23.30 -30.43
CA ALA A 155 -27.72 22.49 -29.22
C ALA A 155 -27.63 20.99 -29.55
N ALA A 156 -28.41 20.51 -30.53
CA ALA A 156 -28.36 19.12 -30.98
C ALA A 156 -26.99 18.74 -31.58
N LEU A 157 -26.43 19.58 -32.44
CA LEU A 157 -25.08 19.38 -33.02
C LEU A 157 -23.98 19.41 -31.95
N ALA A 158 -24.09 20.31 -30.97
CA ALA A 158 -23.18 20.40 -29.83
C ALA A 158 -23.21 19.12 -28.98
N VAL A 159 -24.41 18.63 -28.63
CA VAL A 159 -24.59 17.38 -27.88
C VAL A 159 -24.07 16.19 -28.69
N ALA A 160 -24.44 16.08 -29.97
CA ALA A 160 -23.97 15.00 -30.84
C ALA A 160 -22.44 14.99 -30.97
N SER A 161 -21.81 16.16 -31.10
CA SER A 161 -20.35 16.27 -31.16
C SER A 161 -19.69 15.87 -29.82
N ALA A 162 -20.26 16.28 -28.69
CA ALA A 162 -19.77 15.90 -27.37
C ALA A 162 -19.88 14.39 -27.14
N VAL A 163 -21.02 13.79 -27.48
CA VAL A 163 -21.24 12.34 -27.43
C VAL A 163 -20.21 11.62 -28.30
N LEU A 164 -19.97 12.08 -29.52
CA LEU A 164 -18.99 11.46 -30.43
C LEU A 164 -17.55 11.55 -29.90
N ILE A 165 -17.16 12.69 -29.32
CA ILE A 165 -15.84 12.87 -28.70
C ILE A 165 -15.66 11.93 -27.50
N ILE A 166 -16.71 11.76 -26.68
CA ILE A 166 -16.68 10.86 -25.52
C ILE A 166 -16.73 9.38 -25.95
N SER A 167 -17.43 9.06 -27.05
CA SER A 167 -17.59 7.67 -27.51
C SER A 167 -16.36 7.11 -28.22
N ILE A 168 -15.49 7.94 -28.79
CA ILE A 168 -14.28 7.47 -29.50
C ILE A 168 -13.33 6.69 -28.57
N PRO A 169 -12.95 7.20 -27.37
CA PRO A 169 -12.17 6.43 -26.40
C PRO A 169 -12.87 5.14 -25.96
N LEU A 170 -14.18 5.20 -25.69
CA LEU A 170 -14.97 4.07 -25.22
C LEU A 170 -15.06 2.94 -26.26
N TYR A 171 -15.22 3.28 -27.54
CA TYR A 171 -15.27 2.29 -28.62
C TYR A 171 -13.89 1.66 -28.90
N ALA A 172 -12.82 2.43 -28.72
CA ALA A 172 -11.45 1.96 -28.95
C ALA A 172 -10.88 1.12 -27.79
N GLY A 173 -11.59 0.98 -26.67
CA GLY A 173 -11.06 0.36 -25.46
C GLY A 173 -9.82 1.08 -24.94
N TRP A 174 -9.70 2.39 -25.16
CA TRP A 174 -8.49 3.17 -24.83
C TRP A 174 -8.86 4.43 -24.04
N PRO A 175 -8.15 4.74 -22.94
CA PRO A 175 -7.01 4.02 -22.39
C PRO A 175 -7.44 2.73 -21.66
N ALA A 176 -6.64 1.66 -21.81
CA ALA A 176 -6.80 0.41 -21.09
C ALA A 176 -5.67 0.24 -20.05
N PRO A 177 -5.97 -0.36 -18.89
CA PRO A 177 -4.94 -0.79 -17.94
C PRO A 177 -4.01 -1.82 -18.58
N ALA A 178 -2.89 -2.12 -17.93
CA ALA A 178 -2.05 -3.22 -18.37
C ALA A 178 -2.86 -4.51 -18.30
N LYS A 179 -2.88 -5.27 -19.40
CA LYS A 179 -3.51 -6.59 -19.39
C LYS A 179 -2.79 -7.44 -18.35
N GLN A 180 -3.56 -8.03 -17.44
CA GLN A 180 -3.03 -9.02 -16.52
C GLN A 180 -2.80 -10.33 -17.27
N PRO A 181 -1.78 -11.12 -16.89
CA PRO A 181 -1.53 -12.41 -17.52
C PRO A 181 -2.74 -13.33 -17.34
N GLU A 182 -3.02 -14.14 -18.37
CA GLU A 182 -4.10 -15.13 -18.33
C GLU A 182 -3.51 -16.52 -18.00
N ARG A 183 -4.20 -17.26 -17.14
CA ARG A 183 -3.84 -18.64 -16.81
C ARG A 183 -4.43 -19.58 -17.86
N VAL A 184 -3.57 -20.46 -18.39
CA VAL A 184 -4.00 -21.51 -19.31
C VAL A 184 -5.01 -22.40 -18.57
N ASP A 185 -6.19 -22.61 -19.16
CA ASP A 185 -7.28 -23.47 -18.64
C ASP A 185 -8.09 -23.00 -17.42
N ALA A 186 -8.38 -21.70 -17.29
CA ALA A 186 -9.41 -21.21 -16.36
C ALA A 186 -10.84 -21.76 -16.61
N ALA A 187 -11.07 -22.47 -17.73
CA ALA A 187 -12.36 -23.07 -18.08
C ALA A 187 -12.56 -24.51 -17.57
N SER A 188 -11.57 -25.12 -16.92
CA SER A 188 -11.65 -26.54 -16.50
C SER A 188 -11.03 -26.89 -15.14
N GLN A 189 -10.44 -25.94 -14.42
CA GLN A 189 -10.19 -26.14 -12.99
C GLN A 189 -11.47 -25.73 -12.23
N ASP A 190 -12.41 -26.66 -12.11
CA ASP A 190 -13.34 -26.63 -10.99
C ASP A 190 -12.44 -26.58 -9.75
N TYR A 191 -12.41 -25.43 -9.05
CA TYR A 191 -11.84 -25.37 -7.71
C TYR A 191 -12.58 -26.44 -6.92
N ALA A 192 -11.96 -27.62 -6.76
CA ALA A 192 -12.53 -28.65 -5.92
C ALA A 192 -12.67 -27.99 -4.55
N GLU A 193 -13.90 -27.93 -4.02
CA GLU A 193 -14.05 -27.48 -2.63
C GLU A 193 -13.13 -28.35 -1.77
N PRO A 194 -12.28 -27.74 -0.93
CA PRO A 194 -11.35 -28.51 -0.11
C PRO A 194 -12.16 -29.56 0.65
N LEU A 195 -11.77 -30.82 0.50
CA LEU A 195 -12.45 -31.95 1.17
C LEU A 195 -12.37 -31.81 2.70
N VAL A 196 -11.34 -31.10 3.18
CA VAL A 196 -11.07 -30.82 4.58
C VAL A 196 -11.17 -29.31 4.80
N ALA A 197 -12.19 -28.87 5.55
CA ALA A 197 -12.41 -27.45 5.83
C ALA A 197 -12.10 -27.14 7.30
N PRO A 198 -11.52 -25.97 7.62
CA PRO A 198 -11.37 -25.57 9.00
C PRO A 198 -12.74 -25.33 9.63
N SER A 199 -12.86 -25.77 10.87
CA SER A 199 -13.99 -25.47 11.75
C SER A 199 -14.12 -23.97 11.89
N ARG A 200 -15.37 -23.51 11.91
CA ARG A 200 -15.66 -22.11 12.19
C ARG A 200 -15.30 -21.79 13.63
N ILE A 201 -14.72 -20.61 13.83
CA ILE A 201 -14.43 -20.11 15.18
C ILE A 201 -15.74 -19.99 15.96
N GLU A 202 -15.84 -20.69 17.09
CA GLU A 202 -17.00 -20.68 17.98
C GLU A 202 -16.98 -19.46 18.92
N ALA A 203 -16.87 -18.26 18.34
CA ALA A 203 -16.86 -16.98 19.05
C ALA A 203 -17.77 -15.95 18.35
N GLY A 204 -18.07 -14.86 19.06
CA GLY A 204 -18.76 -13.71 18.45
C GLY A 204 -17.90 -13.04 17.37
N ASN A 205 -18.54 -12.39 16.39
CA ASN A 205 -17.81 -11.65 15.36
C ASN A 205 -16.95 -10.53 16.01
N PRO A 206 -15.62 -10.52 15.82
CA PRO A 206 -14.74 -9.52 16.40
C PRO A 206 -14.96 -8.11 15.82
N ALA A 207 -15.62 -7.98 14.66
CA ALA A 207 -15.95 -6.69 14.06
C ALA A 207 -17.28 -6.08 14.54
N GLU A 208 -18.03 -6.80 15.39
CA GLU A 208 -19.22 -6.30 16.07
C GLU A 208 -18.85 -5.56 17.35
N GLN A 209 -19.67 -4.55 17.70
CA GLN A 209 -19.51 -3.79 18.93
C GLN A 209 -19.59 -4.72 20.15
N GLY A 210 -18.71 -4.50 21.13
CA GLY A 210 -18.70 -5.27 22.36
C GLY A 210 -19.73 -4.79 23.40
N ASN A 211 -19.56 -5.26 24.63
CA ASN A 211 -20.52 -5.03 25.71
C ASN A 211 -20.32 -3.73 26.49
N TYR A 212 -19.21 -3.03 26.29
CA TYR A 212 -18.91 -1.78 27.00
C TYR A 212 -19.56 -0.59 26.30
N SER A 213 -20.15 0.31 27.09
CA SER A 213 -20.45 1.66 26.61
C SER A 213 -19.15 2.44 26.41
N VAL A 214 -19.12 3.33 25.42
CA VAL A 214 -17.89 4.05 25.04
C VAL A 214 -17.99 5.50 25.46
N LYS A 215 -17.03 5.94 26.29
CA LYS A 215 -16.80 7.35 26.60
C LYS A 215 -15.75 7.92 25.65
N THR A 216 -16.08 9.05 25.01
CA THR A 216 -15.18 9.74 24.09
C THR A 216 -14.73 11.09 24.67
N PHE A 217 -13.46 11.41 24.51
CA PHE A 217 -12.89 12.70 24.88
C PHE A 217 -11.56 12.93 24.15
N SER A 218 -10.98 14.10 24.33
CA SER A 218 -9.72 14.51 23.72
C SER A 218 -8.74 15.06 24.75
N TYR A 219 -7.46 14.85 24.50
CA TYR A 219 -6.40 15.57 25.20
C TYR A 219 -5.49 16.29 24.21
N GLY A 220 -4.91 17.41 24.61
CA GLY A 220 -4.09 18.24 23.74
C GLY A 220 -3.76 19.61 24.33
N SER A 221 -2.95 20.38 23.60
CA SER A 221 -2.45 21.68 24.08
C SER A 221 -3.52 22.76 24.32
N GLY A 222 -4.70 22.60 23.71
CA GLY A 222 -5.76 23.63 23.71
C GLY A 222 -5.46 24.83 22.80
N GLN A 223 -4.37 24.78 22.03
CA GLN A 223 -3.89 25.89 21.18
C GLN A 223 -3.92 25.58 19.68
N ASP A 224 -4.49 24.43 19.26
CA ASP A 224 -4.60 24.08 17.85
C ASP A 224 -5.42 25.14 17.09
N LYS A 225 -4.86 25.65 15.98
CA LYS A 225 -5.45 26.71 15.16
C LYS A 225 -6.55 26.23 14.21
N HIS A 226 -6.57 24.95 13.89
CA HIS A 226 -7.37 24.39 12.79
C HIS A 226 -8.46 23.45 13.28
N ARG A 227 -8.28 22.82 14.44
CA ARG A 227 -9.14 21.77 14.97
C ARG A 227 -9.59 22.11 16.37
N ASP A 228 -10.88 22.43 16.52
CA ASP A 228 -11.46 22.82 17.81
C ASP A 228 -11.26 21.75 18.89
N ILE A 229 -11.27 20.46 18.53
CA ILE A 229 -11.08 19.33 19.45
C ILE A 229 -9.70 19.31 20.14
N PHE A 230 -8.68 19.94 19.55
CA PHE A 230 -7.35 20.11 20.16
C PHE A 230 -7.06 21.58 20.50
N GLY A 231 -8.02 22.46 20.20
CA GLY A 231 -8.01 23.89 20.48
C GLY A 231 -8.93 24.21 21.65
N LYS A 232 -9.85 25.14 21.45
CA LYS A 232 -10.75 25.63 22.52
C LYS A 232 -11.73 24.59 23.06
N GLY A 233 -11.97 23.52 22.32
CA GLY A 233 -12.90 22.44 22.67
C GLY A 233 -12.22 21.19 23.23
N VAL A 234 -10.92 21.25 23.55
CA VAL A 234 -10.21 20.12 24.17
C VAL A 234 -10.77 19.80 25.56
N ASP A 235 -10.93 18.51 25.87
CA ASP A 235 -11.49 18.08 27.16
C ASP A 235 -10.43 18.08 28.27
N VAL A 236 -9.21 17.64 27.95
CA VAL A 236 -8.08 17.59 28.89
C VAL A 236 -6.89 18.34 28.31
N VAL A 237 -6.52 19.46 28.94
CA VAL A 237 -5.35 20.23 28.50
C VAL A 237 -4.06 19.56 28.94
N THR A 238 -3.13 19.34 28.01
CA THR A 238 -1.81 18.76 28.24
C THR A 238 -0.69 19.75 27.92
N GLU A 239 0.49 19.51 28.48
CA GLU A 239 1.69 20.30 28.17
C GLU A 239 2.25 19.94 26.79
N THR A 240 3.00 20.87 26.21
CA THR A 240 3.76 20.62 24.97
C THR A 240 5.14 20.06 25.29
N ILE A 241 5.75 19.37 24.33
CA ILE A 241 7.08 18.78 24.47
C ILE A 241 8.10 19.44 23.52
N ASP A 242 9.37 19.44 23.93
CA ASP A 242 10.48 19.86 23.08
C ASP A 242 11.05 18.65 22.34
N ALA A 243 11.06 18.70 21.00
CA ALA A 243 11.56 17.67 20.10
C ALA A 243 12.80 18.13 19.31
N SER A 244 13.42 19.25 19.67
CA SER A 244 14.55 19.85 18.94
C SER A 244 15.82 18.99 18.91
N ASP A 245 15.96 18.03 19.82
CA ASP A 245 17.05 17.03 19.79
C ASP A 245 16.93 16.07 18.60
N TYR A 246 15.71 15.91 18.05
CA TYR A 246 15.46 15.01 16.93
C TYR A 246 15.04 15.74 15.65
N ILE A 247 14.29 16.84 15.76
CA ILE A 247 13.85 17.63 14.61
C ILE A 247 14.81 18.80 14.42
N THR A 248 15.71 18.67 13.45
CA THR A 248 16.69 19.70 13.11
C THR A 248 16.26 20.57 11.93
N SER A 249 15.21 20.16 11.21
CA SER A 249 14.65 20.88 10.07
C SER A 249 13.15 21.11 10.23
N TRP A 250 12.79 22.32 10.65
CA TRP A 250 11.41 22.80 10.71
C TRP A 250 11.23 24.10 9.92
N SER A 251 10.23 24.14 9.04
CA SER A 251 10.00 25.30 8.17
C SER A 251 9.18 26.38 8.88
N LYS A 252 9.54 27.65 8.68
CA LYS A 252 8.75 28.80 9.16
C LYS A 252 7.32 28.81 8.64
N LEU A 253 7.08 28.29 7.44
CA LEU A 253 5.71 28.16 6.90
C LEU A 253 4.90 27.12 7.69
N LYS A 254 5.57 26.06 8.16
CA LYS A 254 4.98 25.06 9.04
C LYS A 254 4.62 25.66 10.39
N THR A 255 5.52 26.47 10.99
CA THR A 255 5.22 27.26 12.20
C THR A 255 4.07 28.23 12.00
N LEU A 256 4.00 28.92 10.85
CA LEU A 256 2.90 29.84 10.55
C LEU A 256 1.55 29.10 10.52
N PHE A 257 1.51 27.97 9.83
CA PHE A 257 0.33 27.11 9.72
C PHE A 257 -0.08 26.58 11.09
N TRP A 258 0.79 25.85 11.79
CA TRP A 258 0.44 25.18 13.04
C TRP A 258 0.37 26.09 14.26
N GLY A 259 1.21 27.13 14.33
CA GLY A 259 1.33 28.01 15.49
C GLY A 259 2.38 27.62 16.52
N PHE A 260 3.11 26.54 16.29
CA PHE A 260 4.21 26.06 17.11
C PHE A 260 5.35 25.55 16.22
N ASP A 261 6.50 25.28 16.84
CA ASP A 261 7.68 24.72 16.21
C ASP A 261 8.17 23.49 16.96
N GLU A 262 9.35 22.97 16.61
CA GLU A 262 9.94 21.77 17.19
C GLU A 262 10.12 21.84 18.72
N HIS A 263 10.17 23.03 19.32
CA HIS A 263 10.36 23.20 20.76
C HIS A 263 9.07 23.10 21.57
N SER A 264 7.91 23.04 20.92
CA SER A 264 6.61 23.06 21.61
C SER A 264 5.58 22.22 20.86
N LEU A 265 5.94 20.98 20.52
CA LEU A 265 5.03 20.05 19.87
C LEU A 265 3.87 19.67 20.82
N PRO A 266 2.61 19.72 20.36
CA PRO A 266 1.48 19.30 21.16
C PRO A 266 1.32 17.78 21.16
N LEU A 267 1.00 17.22 22.32
CA LEU A 267 0.56 15.83 22.46
C LEU A 267 -0.96 15.76 22.36
N ASN A 268 -1.46 15.68 21.14
CA ASN A 268 -2.89 15.66 20.81
C ASN A 268 -3.39 14.22 20.58
N GLY A 269 -4.46 13.80 21.24
CA GLY A 269 -5.03 12.46 21.08
C GLY A 269 -6.56 12.44 21.21
N ARG A 270 -7.22 11.68 20.32
CA ARG A 270 -8.65 11.34 20.44
C ARG A 270 -8.79 10.03 21.17
N VAL A 271 -9.62 9.99 22.20
CA VAL A 271 -9.76 8.84 23.08
C VAL A 271 -11.16 8.26 22.96
N TRP A 272 -11.22 6.94 22.80
CA TRP A 272 -12.40 6.12 23.01
C TRP A 272 -12.07 5.15 24.14
N MET A 273 -12.83 5.21 25.23
CA MET A 273 -12.53 4.47 26.45
C MET A 273 -13.78 3.68 26.90
N PRO A 274 -13.65 2.40 27.27
CA PRO A 274 -14.73 1.65 27.88
C PRO A 274 -15.19 2.30 29.18
N GLU A 275 -16.51 2.36 29.39
CA GLU A 275 -17.10 2.68 30.68
C GLU A 275 -17.19 1.42 31.55
N GLY A 276 -16.49 1.41 32.67
CA GLY A 276 -16.48 0.29 33.61
C GLY A 276 -15.49 0.51 34.75
N GLU A 277 -15.51 -0.39 35.74
CA GLU A 277 -14.52 -0.44 36.83
C GLU A 277 -13.29 -1.25 36.41
N GLY A 278 -12.13 -0.92 36.97
CA GLY A 278 -10.86 -1.60 36.70
C GLY A 278 -10.04 -0.98 35.57
N GLU A 279 -8.91 -1.63 35.31
CA GLU A 279 -7.94 -1.28 34.28
C GLU A 279 -8.26 -2.01 32.97
N PHE A 280 -7.92 -1.38 31.85
CA PHE A 280 -8.13 -1.87 30.50
C PHE A 280 -6.82 -1.78 29.71
N PRO A 281 -6.56 -2.69 28.76
CA PRO A 281 -5.46 -2.54 27.82
C PRO A 281 -5.54 -1.19 27.08
N LEU A 282 -4.40 -0.60 26.77
CA LEU A 282 -4.31 0.66 26.04
C LEU A 282 -3.71 0.44 24.65
N VAL A 283 -4.39 0.95 23.63
CA VAL A 283 -4.03 0.84 22.22
C VAL A 283 -3.84 2.23 21.63
N LEU A 284 -2.63 2.56 21.20
CA LEU A 284 -2.36 3.80 20.45
C LEU A 284 -2.42 3.54 18.94
N ILE A 285 -3.06 4.42 18.19
CA ILE A 285 -3.17 4.37 16.73
C ILE A 285 -2.46 5.60 16.15
N VAL A 286 -1.50 5.41 15.25
CA VAL A 286 -0.82 6.51 14.56
C VAL A 286 -0.94 6.39 13.05
N HIS A 287 -1.32 7.50 12.42
CA HIS A 287 -1.44 7.58 10.97
C HIS A 287 -0.07 7.78 10.29
N GLY A 288 -0.03 7.49 8.99
CA GLY A 288 1.13 7.70 8.13
C GLY A 288 1.25 9.12 7.58
N ASN A 289 2.16 9.28 6.62
CA ASN A 289 2.33 10.56 5.94
C ASN A 289 1.19 10.81 4.95
N HIS A 290 0.53 11.95 5.11
CA HIS A 290 -0.42 12.48 4.13
C HIS A 290 -0.07 13.96 3.84
N LEU A 291 -1.00 14.76 3.30
CA LEU A 291 -0.87 16.23 3.34
C LEU A 291 -1.17 16.72 4.76
N MET A 292 -0.36 17.63 5.30
CA MET A 292 -0.57 18.17 6.65
C MET A 292 -1.86 19.01 6.75
N GLU A 293 -2.36 19.52 5.63
CA GLU A 293 -3.58 20.31 5.51
C GLU A 293 -4.86 19.43 5.49
N TYR A 294 -4.71 18.11 5.37
CA TYR A 294 -5.79 17.13 5.45
C TYR A 294 -5.53 16.19 6.63
N PHE A 295 -6.25 16.41 7.73
CA PHE A 295 -5.99 15.75 8.99
C PHE A 295 -6.37 14.27 8.96
N SER A 296 -5.46 13.41 9.41
CA SER A 296 -5.58 11.94 9.32
C SER A 296 -6.01 11.25 10.62
N ASP A 297 -5.96 11.94 11.75
CA ASP A 297 -6.18 11.38 13.09
C ASP A 297 -7.64 10.95 13.34
N GLY A 298 -8.60 11.59 12.65
CA GLY A 298 -10.03 11.27 12.78
C GLY A 298 -10.42 9.94 12.14
N GLY A 299 -9.72 9.54 11.07
CA GLY A 299 -10.16 8.48 10.18
C GLY A 299 -10.07 7.04 10.70
N TYR A 300 -9.60 6.86 11.94
CA TYR A 300 -9.61 5.58 12.67
C TYR A 300 -10.72 5.52 13.72
N GLY A 301 -11.65 6.48 13.76
CA GLY A 301 -12.72 6.48 14.75
C GLY A 301 -13.55 5.19 14.77
N TYR A 302 -13.72 4.53 13.61
CA TYR A 302 -14.40 3.23 13.53
C TYR A 302 -13.67 2.12 14.29
N LEU A 303 -12.32 2.10 14.28
CA LEU A 303 -11.52 1.19 15.10
C LEU A 303 -11.52 1.64 16.56
N GLY A 304 -11.43 2.95 16.81
CA GLY A 304 -11.46 3.52 18.16
C GLY A 304 -12.72 3.11 18.93
N GLU A 305 -13.89 3.30 18.31
CA GLU A 305 -15.19 2.92 18.89
C GLU A 305 -15.31 1.40 19.09
N LEU A 306 -14.89 0.61 18.09
CA LEU A 306 -14.92 -0.86 18.18
C LEU A 306 -14.04 -1.38 19.31
N LEU A 307 -12.77 -0.97 19.37
CA LEU A 307 -11.85 -1.47 20.38
C LEU A 307 -12.30 -1.05 21.80
N ALA A 308 -12.82 0.17 21.95
CA ALA A 308 -13.38 0.65 23.21
C ALA A 308 -14.60 -0.14 23.65
N SER A 309 -15.56 -0.42 22.76
CA SER A 309 -16.73 -1.23 23.14
C SER A 309 -16.36 -2.67 23.48
N ARG A 310 -15.20 -3.14 23.00
CA ARG A 310 -14.62 -4.45 23.27
C ARG A 310 -13.64 -4.48 24.45
N GLY A 311 -13.59 -3.40 25.24
CA GLY A 311 -12.85 -3.37 26.51
C GLY A 311 -11.38 -2.98 26.39
N MET A 312 -11.00 -2.20 25.38
CA MET A 312 -9.65 -1.66 25.21
C MET A 312 -9.71 -0.14 25.07
N ILE A 313 -8.88 0.61 25.78
CA ILE A 313 -8.77 2.05 25.57
C ILE A 313 -8.09 2.28 24.23
N ALA A 314 -8.75 2.96 23.30
CA ALA A 314 -8.18 3.29 22.00
C ALA A 314 -7.89 4.78 21.90
N VAL A 315 -6.68 5.13 21.46
CA VAL A 315 -6.25 6.53 21.30
C VAL A 315 -5.70 6.74 19.89
N SER A 316 -6.37 7.54 19.08
CA SER A 316 -5.82 7.99 17.80
C SER A 316 -4.96 9.22 18.02
N VAL A 317 -3.65 9.06 17.78
CA VAL A 317 -2.61 10.06 17.99
C VAL A 317 -2.50 10.98 16.77
N ASP A 318 -2.49 12.28 17.04
CA ASP A 318 -2.26 13.31 16.02
C ASP A 318 -0.78 13.45 15.71
N ALA A 319 -0.40 13.00 14.50
CA ALA A 319 0.93 13.19 13.93
C ALA A 319 0.89 14.04 12.65
N ASN A 320 -0.16 14.86 12.46
CA ASN A 320 -0.34 15.62 11.21
C ASN A 320 0.74 16.68 10.99
N TYR A 321 1.29 17.21 12.07
CA TYR A 321 2.40 18.16 11.98
C TYR A 321 3.72 17.49 11.53
N MET A 322 3.78 16.15 11.48
CA MET A 322 4.86 15.38 10.84
C MET A 322 4.60 15.09 9.35
N ASN A 323 3.44 15.45 8.79
CA ASN A 323 3.10 15.19 7.40
C ASN A 323 3.83 16.14 6.44
N TYR A 324 3.91 15.69 5.19
CA TYR A 324 4.39 16.47 4.05
C TYR A 324 3.44 17.65 3.76
N SER A 325 4.01 18.76 3.31
CA SER A 325 3.29 19.84 2.65
C SER A 325 4.05 20.28 1.42
N VAL A 326 3.34 20.60 0.34
CA VAL A 326 3.95 21.16 -0.89
C VAL A 326 4.70 22.48 -0.58
N TRP A 327 4.28 23.18 0.47
CA TRP A 327 4.80 24.50 0.82
C TRP A 327 5.90 24.47 1.88
N SER A 328 5.91 23.45 2.74
CA SER A 328 6.80 23.41 3.92
C SER A 328 7.63 22.11 4.07
N SER A 329 7.51 21.19 3.11
CA SER A 329 8.20 19.90 3.04
C SER A 329 8.00 18.99 4.27
N LEU A 330 8.66 17.82 4.26
CA LEU A 330 8.69 16.90 5.39
C LEU A 330 9.73 17.34 6.43
N PRO A 331 9.48 17.15 7.73
CA PRO A 331 10.53 17.19 8.74
C PRO A 331 11.56 16.07 8.52
N ASN A 332 12.76 16.21 9.06
CA ASN A 332 13.75 15.13 9.02
C ASN A 332 13.32 13.94 9.90
N ASP A 333 13.74 12.74 9.51
CA ASP A 333 13.58 11.48 10.27
C ASP A 333 12.16 11.20 10.77
N ASP A 334 11.14 11.53 9.97
CA ASP A 334 9.75 11.56 10.42
C ASP A 334 9.26 10.23 11.00
N MET A 335 9.71 9.07 10.51
CA MET A 335 9.36 7.77 11.09
C MET A 335 9.94 7.58 12.51
N LYS A 336 11.19 8.02 12.74
CA LYS A 336 11.84 7.94 14.06
C LYS A 336 11.15 8.88 15.04
N ILE A 337 10.81 10.11 14.60
CA ILE A 337 10.04 11.07 15.39
C ILE A 337 8.67 10.54 15.74
N ARG A 338 7.93 9.94 14.80
CA ARG A 338 6.62 9.34 15.07
C ARG A 338 6.71 8.22 16.12
N GLY A 339 7.78 7.42 16.09
CA GLY A 339 8.05 6.40 17.10
C GLY A 339 8.30 7.02 18.48
N TRP A 340 9.14 8.04 18.55
CA TRP A 340 9.38 8.80 19.79
C TRP A 340 8.12 9.48 20.32
N LEU A 341 7.30 10.06 19.43
CA LEU A 341 6.05 10.71 19.76
C LEU A 341 5.08 9.74 20.43
N LEU A 342 4.95 8.50 19.94
CA LEU A 342 4.14 7.47 20.60
C LEU A 342 4.58 7.20 22.04
N LEU A 343 5.88 7.12 22.29
CA LEU A 343 6.41 6.95 23.65
C LEU A 343 6.06 8.17 24.51
N LYS A 344 6.15 9.39 23.98
CA LYS A 344 5.70 10.60 24.69
C LYS A 344 4.21 10.61 24.99
N HIS A 345 3.37 10.09 24.09
CA HIS A 345 1.95 9.89 24.38
C HIS A 345 1.72 8.89 25.52
N LEU A 346 2.47 7.77 25.59
CA LEU A 346 2.40 6.85 26.72
C LEU A 346 2.78 7.54 28.04
N GLN A 347 3.85 8.33 28.07
CA GLN A 347 4.24 9.09 29.28
C GLN A 347 3.18 10.14 29.68
N GLN A 348 2.58 10.81 28.70
CA GLN A 348 1.50 11.76 28.95
C GLN A 348 0.28 11.06 29.55
N ILE A 349 -0.07 9.87 29.07
CA ILE A 349 -1.17 9.08 29.62
C ILE A 349 -0.82 8.55 31.02
N GLN A 350 0.44 8.18 31.30
CA GLN A 350 0.90 7.86 32.67
C GLN A 350 0.65 9.05 33.61
N THR A 351 1.08 10.24 33.21
CA THR A 351 0.87 11.47 33.98
C THR A 351 -0.62 11.75 34.21
N LEU A 352 -1.45 11.57 33.18
CA LEU A 352 -2.90 11.70 33.31
C LEU A 352 -3.49 10.60 34.21
N SER A 353 -2.94 9.40 34.26
CA SER A 353 -3.44 8.30 35.09
C SER A 353 -3.18 8.51 36.59
N GLU A 354 -2.21 9.37 36.94
CA GLU A 354 -1.90 9.74 38.33
C GLU A 354 -2.85 10.82 38.89
N GLY A 355 -3.48 11.62 38.01
CA GLY A 355 -4.37 12.71 38.41
C GLY A 355 -5.75 12.20 38.84
N GLN A 356 -6.18 12.49 40.07
CA GLN A 356 -7.45 11.97 40.62
C GLN A 356 -8.71 12.38 39.83
N ASP A 357 -8.72 13.57 39.23
CA ASP A 357 -9.85 14.07 38.43
C ASP A 357 -9.72 13.74 36.93
N SER A 358 -8.68 13.00 36.54
CA SER A 358 -8.42 12.65 35.16
C SER A 358 -9.31 11.49 34.71
N PRO A 359 -9.80 11.49 33.44
CA PRO A 359 -10.49 10.34 32.87
C PRO A 359 -9.67 9.04 32.89
N PHE A 360 -8.33 9.12 32.91
CA PHE A 360 -7.45 7.95 32.90
C PHE A 360 -7.14 7.38 34.29
N ALA A 361 -7.62 8.02 35.37
CA ALA A 361 -7.28 7.63 36.73
C ALA A 361 -7.64 6.16 37.03
N GLY A 362 -6.64 5.32 37.25
CA GLY A 362 -6.80 3.89 37.53
C GLY A 362 -7.48 3.10 36.40
N LYS A 363 -7.33 3.54 35.14
CA LYS A 363 -7.98 2.90 33.97
C LYS A 363 -7.05 2.14 33.05
N VAL A 364 -5.73 2.37 33.11
CA VAL A 364 -4.78 1.82 32.13
C VAL A 364 -4.03 0.65 32.74
N ASP A 365 -4.08 -0.50 32.08
CA ASP A 365 -3.19 -1.63 32.36
C ASP A 365 -1.87 -1.42 31.59
N TRP A 366 -0.81 -1.07 32.33
CA TRP A 366 0.51 -0.78 31.75
C TRP A 366 1.28 -2.01 31.30
N ASP A 367 0.83 -3.21 31.69
CA ASP A 367 1.38 -4.46 31.21
C ASP A 367 0.78 -4.85 29.86
N LYS A 368 -0.36 -4.27 29.45
CA LYS A 368 -1.11 -4.63 28.23
C LYS A 368 -1.23 -3.48 27.24
N ILE A 369 -0.12 -3.12 26.59
CA ILE A 369 -0.08 -2.05 25.57
C ILE A 369 -0.05 -2.61 24.15
N GLY A 370 -0.93 -2.10 23.29
CA GLY A 370 -0.94 -2.32 21.85
C GLY A 370 -0.60 -1.05 21.06
N LEU A 371 0.07 -1.19 19.92
CA LEU A 371 0.36 -0.09 19.01
C LEU A 371 -0.12 -0.44 17.58
N ILE A 372 -0.94 0.42 16.99
CA ILE A 372 -1.40 0.32 15.60
C ILE A 372 -0.80 1.47 14.79
N GLY A 373 -0.23 1.17 13.63
CA GLY A 373 0.34 2.19 12.76
C GLY A 373 0.00 1.95 11.30
N HIS A 374 -0.31 3.02 10.55
CA HIS A 374 -0.55 2.94 9.10
C HIS A 374 0.60 3.58 8.30
N SER A 375 1.08 2.94 7.24
CA SER A 375 2.11 3.49 6.34
C SER A 375 3.38 3.83 7.10
N ARG A 376 3.86 5.08 7.05
CA ARG A 376 4.98 5.53 7.90
C ARG A 376 4.73 5.35 9.40
N GLY A 377 3.45 5.42 9.83
CA GLY A 377 3.04 5.11 11.18
C GLY A 377 3.23 3.63 11.53
N GLY A 378 3.04 2.73 10.56
CA GLY A 378 3.28 1.29 10.72
C GLY A 378 4.75 0.96 10.99
N GLN A 379 5.67 1.71 10.36
CA GLN A 379 7.09 1.64 10.71
C GLN A 379 7.37 2.22 12.10
N ALA A 380 6.71 3.34 12.43
CA ALA A 380 6.91 4.04 13.69
C ALA A 380 6.51 3.22 14.91
N VAL A 381 5.43 2.44 14.84
CA VAL A 381 5.00 1.56 15.95
C VAL A 381 6.01 0.42 16.20
N ALA A 382 6.63 -0.11 15.16
CA ALA A 382 7.71 -1.10 15.33
C ALA A 382 8.97 -0.47 15.97
N ILE A 383 9.31 0.78 15.59
CA ILE A 383 10.39 1.54 16.22
C ILE A 383 10.08 1.82 17.70
N ALA A 384 8.84 2.18 18.03
CA ALA A 384 8.40 2.44 19.40
C ALA A 384 8.39 1.16 20.25
N ALA A 385 8.02 0.01 19.70
CA ALA A 385 8.12 -1.28 20.40
C ALA A 385 9.58 -1.69 20.66
N ASP A 386 10.50 -1.34 19.76
CA ASP A 386 11.96 -1.57 19.88
C ASP A 386 12.69 -0.42 20.61
N TRP A 387 11.99 0.35 21.46
CA TRP A 387 12.49 1.63 21.96
C TRP A 387 13.85 1.57 22.67
N ASP A 388 14.18 0.48 23.37
CA ASP A 388 15.47 0.34 24.07
C ASP A 388 16.65 0.33 23.08
N ARG A 389 16.47 -0.10 21.83
CA ARG A 389 17.54 -0.01 20.80
C ARG A 389 17.58 1.35 20.09
N TRP A 390 16.46 2.07 20.06
CA TRP A 390 16.30 3.31 19.30
C TRP A 390 16.52 4.58 20.13
N PHE A 391 16.15 4.56 21.41
CA PHE A 391 16.07 5.73 22.27
C PHE A 391 16.70 5.53 23.67
N ARG A 392 17.57 4.54 23.85
CA ARG A 392 18.23 4.24 25.15
C ARG A 392 18.84 5.45 25.84
N ASP A 393 19.48 6.32 25.06
CA ASP A 393 20.22 7.47 25.57
C ASP A 393 19.31 8.66 25.90
N ASP A 394 18.02 8.59 25.56
CA ASP A 394 17.03 9.62 25.89
C ASP A 394 16.49 9.43 27.32
N VAL A 395 17.13 10.10 28.27
CA VAL A 395 16.76 10.09 29.69
C VAL A 395 15.33 10.61 29.95
N SER A 396 14.76 11.38 29.00
CA SER A 396 13.40 11.89 29.13
C SER A 396 12.33 10.79 28.97
N LEU A 397 12.70 9.61 28.48
CA LEU A 397 11.83 8.43 28.33
C LEU A 397 11.92 7.45 29.50
N SER A 398 12.55 7.82 30.62
CA SER A 398 12.80 6.90 31.75
C SER A 398 11.55 6.18 32.32
N SER A 399 10.35 6.78 32.24
CA SER A 399 9.12 6.12 32.72
C SER A 399 8.59 5.00 31.80
N ILE A 400 9.11 4.90 30.57
CA ILE A 400 8.76 3.85 29.60
C ILE A 400 9.24 2.47 30.05
N HIS A 401 10.25 2.39 30.93
CA HIS A 401 10.65 1.11 31.54
C HIS A 401 9.53 0.40 32.31
N ASN A 402 8.47 1.13 32.72
CA ASN A 402 7.30 0.58 33.39
C ASN A 402 6.14 0.28 32.42
N VAL A 403 6.39 0.24 31.12
CA VAL A 403 5.38 0.02 30.08
C VAL A 403 5.74 -1.21 29.27
N HIS A 404 4.83 -2.17 29.20
CA HIS A 404 5.03 -3.38 28.41
C HIS A 404 4.21 -3.34 27.12
N ILE A 405 4.89 -3.04 26.01
CA ILE A 405 4.31 -3.09 24.67
C ILE A 405 4.25 -4.55 24.22
N GLN A 406 3.06 -5.14 24.25
CA GLN A 406 2.84 -6.55 23.93
C GLN A 406 2.54 -6.80 22.45
N SER A 407 1.90 -5.84 21.78
CA SER A 407 1.31 -6.08 20.46
C SER A 407 1.53 -4.91 19.50
N VAL A 408 1.94 -5.22 18.27
CA VAL A 408 2.12 -4.26 17.19
C VAL A 408 1.27 -4.67 15.98
N VAL A 409 0.48 -3.74 15.46
CA VAL A 409 -0.30 -3.88 14.24
C VAL A 409 0.19 -2.85 13.21
N ALA A 410 0.59 -3.32 12.04
CA ALA A 410 1.11 -2.51 10.95
C ALA A 410 0.20 -2.60 9.72
N ILE A 411 -0.57 -1.54 9.48
CA ILE A 411 -1.41 -1.38 8.29
C ILE A 411 -0.53 -0.79 7.19
N ALA A 412 -0.44 -1.46 6.03
CA ALA A 412 0.31 -1.06 4.84
C ALA A 412 1.63 -0.32 5.14
N PRO A 413 2.53 -0.85 6.00
CA PRO A 413 3.61 -0.07 6.57
C PRO A 413 4.70 0.28 5.56
N THR A 414 5.46 1.34 5.82
CA THR A 414 6.81 1.45 5.23
C THR A 414 7.81 0.62 6.03
N ASP A 415 8.96 0.29 5.44
CA ASP A 415 10.08 -0.31 6.18
C ASP A 415 11.45 0.13 5.62
N LYS A 416 11.83 1.38 5.91
CA LYS A 416 13.10 1.97 5.48
C LYS A 416 14.15 1.86 6.57
N ARG A 417 15.42 1.66 6.19
CA ARG A 417 16.55 1.79 7.12
C ARG A 417 16.74 3.25 7.52
N ILE A 418 16.91 3.51 8.82
CA ILE A 418 17.17 4.84 9.39
C ILE A 418 18.41 4.70 10.28
N ASP A 419 19.40 5.58 10.12
CA ASP A 419 20.68 5.50 10.85
C ASP A 419 21.35 4.10 10.78
N ASP A 420 21.28 3.45 9.61
CA ASP A 420 21.74 2.07 9.39
C ASP A 420 21.09 1.02 10.31
N LYS A 421 19.89 1.31 10.82
CA LYS A 421 19.10 0.42 11.67
C LYS A 421 17.71 0.17 11.09
N SER A 422 17.16 -0.98 11.47
CA SER A 422 15.77 -1.38 11.28
C SER A 422 15.25 -1.91 12.60
N ALA A 423 13.95 -1.75 12.86
CA ALA A 423 13.34 -2.29 14.06
C ALA A 423 13.44 -3.83 14.04
N ALA A 424 13.73 -4.41 15.20
CA ALA A 424 13.69 -5.86 15.38
C ALA A 424 12.98 -6.13 16.70
N LEU A 425 11.87 -6.87 16.63
CA LEU A 425 11.02 -7.12 17.78
C LEU A 425 11.40 -8.46 18.39
N LEU A 426 11.48 -8.49 19.72
CA LEU A 426 11.71 -9.70 20.50
C LEU A 426 10.53 -9.86 21.46
N ASP A 427 9.92 -11.04 21.49
CA ASP A 427 8.82 -11.39 22.40
C ASP A 427 7.63 -10.41 22.36
N THR A 428 7.37 -9.84 21.17
CA THR A 428 6.26 -8.92 20.90
C THR A 428 5.38 -9.52 19.80
N ASN A 429 4.06 -9.53 19.99
CA ASN A 429 3.15 -9.96 18.93
C ASN A 429 3.21 -8.96 17.76
N TYR A 430 3.15 -9.46 16.53
CA TYR A 430 3.19 -8.61 15.34
C TYR A 430 2.18 -9.04 14.29
N PHE A 431 1.31 -8.13 13.88
CA PHE A 431 0.39 -8.35 12.76
C PHE A 431 0.59 -7.28 11.69
N THR A 432 0.63 -7.66 10.42
CA THR A 432 0.65 -6.72 9.30
C THR A 432 -0.44 -7.02 8.27
N ILE A 433 -1.11 -5.98 7.77
CA ILE A 433 -2.17 -6.10 6.75
C ILE A 433 -1.93 -5.10 5.62
N GLN A 434 -1.98 -5.54 4.36
CA GLN A 434 -1.78 -4.65 3.20
C GLN A 434 -2.56 -5.13 1.97
N GLY A 435 -2.93 -4.19 1.10
CA GLY A 435 -3.56 -4.49 -0.18
C GLY A 435 -2.57 -4.55 -1.34
N ALA A 436 -2.83 -5.43 -2.32
CA ALA A 436 -2.02 -5.54 -3.53
C ALA A 436 -2.17 -4.33 -4.47
N LYS A 437 -3.31 -3.61 -4.39
CA LYS A 437 -3.59 -2.38 -5.15
C LYS A 437 -3.17 -1.10 -4.42
N ASP A 438 -2.30 -1.22 -3.42
CA ASP A 438 -1.68 -0.10 -2.75
C ASP A 438 -0.75 0.67 -3.72
N ALA A 439 -1.20 1.83 -4.20
CA ALA A 439 -0.43 2.61 -5.17
C ALA A 439 0.52 3.63 -4.51
N ASP A 440 0.48 3.81 -3.19
CA ASP A 440 1.39 4.68 -2.42
C ASP A 440 2.61 3.87 -1.94
N VAL A 441 2.37 2.75 -1.26
CA VAL A 441 3.34 1.77 -0.79
C VAL A 441 3.12 0.46 -1.57
N ASN A 442 3.56 0.43 -2.82
CA ASN A 442 3.34 -0.68 -3.77
C ASN A 442 4.11 -1.97 -3.48
N ASN A 443 4.84 -2.06 -2.38
CA ASN A 443 5.52 -3.29 -1.94
C ASN A 443 5.00 -3.68 -0.57
N PHE A 444 4.85 -4.97 -0.29
CA PHE A 444 4.43 -5.48 1.00
C PHE A 444 5.58 -5.44 2.03
N TYR A 445 5.98 -4.24 2.41
CA TYR A 445 7.11 -4.00 3.34
C TYR A 445 6.88 -4.58 4.73
N GLY A 446 5.61 -4.81 5.13
CA GLY A 446 5.26 -5.45 6.40
C GLY A 446 5.92 -6.82 6.59
N GLU A 447 6.17 -7.58 5.51
CA GLU A 447 6.85 -8.87 5.58
C GLU A 447 8.33 -8.75 5.97
N ARG A 448 8.98 -7.63 5.63
CA ARG A 448 10.36 -7.38 6.06
C ARG A 448 10.43 -7.22 7.56
N GLN A 449 9.48 -6.51 8.18
CA GLN A 449 9.41 -6.42 9.63
C GLN A 449 9.00 -7.76 10.26
N TYR A 450 8.02 -8.48 9.68
CA TYR A 450 7.63 -9.84 10.11
C TYR A 450 8.85 -10.76 10.24
N SER A 451 9.74 -10.75 9.25
CA SER A 451 10.96 -11.59 9.24
C SER A 451 11.97 -11.23 10.33
N ARG A 452 11.88 -10.02 10.91
CA ARG A 452 12.74 -9.53 12.00
C ARG A 452 12.06 -9.60 13.37
N VAL A 453 10.93 -10.29 13.46
CA VAL A 453 10.30 -10.64 14.73
C VAL A 453 10.82 -12.01 15.17
N ALA A 454 11.38 -12.05 16.37
CA ALA A 454 11.92 -13.26 16.99
C ALA A 454 11.23 -13.54 18.33
N PHE A 455 11.21 -14.80 18.71
CA PHE A 455 10.68 -15.28 19.99
C PHE A 455 11.77 -16.02 20.75
N SER A 456 11.81 -15.85 22.08
CA SER A 456 12.74 -16.53 22.98
C SER A 456 12.33 -17.98 23.30
N GLY A 457 11.10 -18.37 22.96
CA GLY A 457 10.56 -19.73 23.14
C GLY A 457 9.78 -19.96 24.44
N GLU A 458 9.71 -18.98 25.35
CA GLU A 458 8.93 -19.06 26.60
C GLU A 458 7.58 -18.30 26.53
N SER A 459 7.14 -17.92 25.33
CA SER A 459 6.07 -16.94 25.15
C SER A 459 4.86 -17.53 24.40
N ASP A 460 3.65 -17.06 24.70
CA ASP A 460 2.41 -17.37 23.99
C ASP A 460 2.18 -16.46 22.75
N ARG A 461 3.26 -15.81 22.30
CA ARG A 461 3.27 -14.77 21.29
C ARG A 461 3.22 -15.36 19.89
N PHE A 462 2.71 -14.57 18.94
CA PHE A 462 2.72 -14.95 17.54
C PHE A 462 2.89 -13.74 16.62
N LYS A 463 3.30 -14.02 15.39
CA LYS A 463 3.33 -13.05 14.31
C LYS A 463 2.47 -13.54 13.15
N ALA A 464 1.82 -12.61 12.45
CA ALA A 464 0.99 -12.90 11.30
C ALA A 464 1.08 -11.80 10.23
N SER A 465 0.80 -12.15 8.97
CA SER A 465 0.60 -11.21 7.88
C SER A 465 -0.67 -11.54 7.09
N LEU A 466 -1.30 -10.52 6.52
CA LEU A 466 -2.45 -10.65 5.63
C LEU A 466 -2.28 -9.76 4.41
N TYR A 467 -2.37 -10.35 3.23
CA TYR A 467 -2.31 -9.67 1.94
C TYR A 467 -3.62 -9.81 1.20
N LEU A 468 -4.16 -8.69 0.70
CA LEU A 468 -5.50 -8.59 0.13
C LEU A 468 -5.41 -8.19 -1.34
N SER A 469 -5.89 -9.04 -2.26
CA SER A 469 -5.72 -8.81 -3.72
C SER A 469 -6.37 -7.52 -4.23
N HIS A 470 -7.43 -7.05 -3.57
CA HIS A 470 -8.26 -5.95 -4.09
C HIS A 470 -8.35 -4.75 -3.15
N ALA A 471 -7.50 -4.67 -2.12
CA ALA A 471 -7.43 -3.50 -1.23
C ALA A 471 -6.38 -2.48 -1.70
N ASN A 472 -6.57 -1.20 -1.40
CA ASN A 472 -5.59 -0.13 -1.63
C ASN A 472 -5.01 0.42 -0.32
N HIS A 473 -4.17 1.46 -0.40
CA HIS A 473 -3.60 2.13 0.76
C HIS A 473 -4.67 2.89 1.57
N SER A 474 -5.48 3.69 0.87
CA SER A 474 -6.21 4.79 1.52
C SER A 474 -7.44 4.36 2.31
N GLN A 475 -8.14 3.30 1.87
CA GLN A 475 -9.48 2.99 2.39
C GLN A 475 -9.51 2.47 3.83
N PHE A 476 -8.35 2.11 4.41
CA PHE A 476 -8.22 1.80 5.84
C PHE A 476 -8.48 3.02 6.74
N ASN A 477 -8.33 4.24 6.21
CA ASN A 477 -8.59 5.49 6.91
C ASN A 477 -9.76 6.24 6.22
N THR A 478 -10.82 6.54 6.98
CA THR A 478 -12.04 7.14 6.39
C THR A 478 -11.84 8.56 5.84
N ASP A 479 -10.77 9.25 6.23
CA ASP A 479 -10.49 10.63 5.81
C ASP A 479 -9.68 10.71 4.50
N TRP A 480 -9.08 9.61 4.05
CA TRP A 480 -8.17 9.61 2.88
C TRP A 480 -8.87 9.33 1.54
N GLY A 481 -10.08 8.79 1.58
CA GLY A 481 -10.86 8.46 0.39
C GLY A 481 -10.30 7.25 -0.38
N THR A 482 -10.45 7.26 -1.71
CA THR A 482 -10.14 6.09 -2.57
C THR A 482 -8.93 6.30 -3.49
N MET A 483 -8.23 7.42 -3.37
CA MET A 483 -7.08 7.74 -4.22
C MET A 483 -5.80 7.77 -3.39
N ASP A 484 -4.94 6.80 -3.60
CA ASP A 484 -3.61 6.70 -2.98
C ASP A 484 -2.63 7.78 -3.49
N GLU A 485 -3.07 8.59 -4.45
CA GLU A 485 -2.29 9.67 -5.03
C GLU A 485 -3.08 10.96 -5.12
N ARG A 486 -2.36 12.07 -4.94
CA ARG A 486 -2.96 13.41 -4.96
C ARG A 486 -3.31 13.82 -6.38
N LEU A 487 -4.23 14.78 -6.49
CA LEU A 487 -4.57 15.35 -7.78
C LEU A 487 -3.41 16.18 -8.37
N PRO A 488 -3.24 16.18 -9.70
CA PRO A 488 -4.00 15.39 -10.69
C PRO A 488 -3.51 13.93 -10.88
N GLY A 489 -2.39 13.53 -10.27
CA GLY A 489 -1.79 12.19 -10.43
C GLY A 489 -2.77 11.04 -10.14
N GLY A 490 -3.56 11.17 -9.07
CA GLY A 490 -4.60 10.19 -8.70
C GLY A 490 -5.65 9.91 -9.78
N LEU A 491 -5.84 10.80 -10.76
CA LEU A 491 -6.76 10.56 -11.89
C LEU A 491 -6.27 9.45 -12.83
N LEU A 492 -4.97 9.17 -12.82
CA LEU A 492 -4.32 8.16 -13.64
C LEU A 492 -4.42 6.75 -13.04
N LEU A 493 -4.70 6.63 -11.74
CA LEU A 493 -4.80 5.35 -11.07
C LEU A 493 -5.95 4.51 -11.62
N ASN A 494 -5.67 3.22 -11.85
CA ASN A 494 -6.69 2.22 -12.08
C ASN A 494 -7.36 1.89 -10.74
N ARG A 495 -8.70 1.86 -10.74
CA ARG A 495 -9.52 1.52 -9.57
C ARG A 495 -10.58 0.49 -9.91
N GLU A 496 -10.44 -0.18 -11.05
CA GLU A 496 -11.23 -1.36 -11.38
C GLU A 496 -10.95 -2.47 -10.36
N ASP A 497 -11.99 -3.23 -10.00
CA ASP A 497 -11.96 -4.32 -9.02
C ASP A 497 -11.30 -3.95 -7.68
N LEU A 498 -11.46 -2.71 -7.23
CA LEU A 498 -11.10 -2.30 -5.88
C LEU A 498 -12.23 -2.68 -4.92
N LEU A 499 -11.89 -3.25 -3.76
CA LEU A 499 -12.86 -3.48 -2.69
C LEU A 499 -13.59 -2.19 -2.36
N ASN A 500 -14.88 -2.29 -2.03
CA ASN A 500 -15.59 -1.15 -1.49
C ASN A 500 -14.91 -0.71 -0.18
N PRO A 501 -14.87 0.60 0.12
CA PRO A 501 -14.22 1.09 1.34
C PRO A 501 -14.73 0.43 2.62
N GLU A 502 -16.01 0.09 2.67
CA GLU A 502 -16.67 -0.57 3.79
C GLU A 502 -16.17 -2.00 3.98
N ASP A 503 -16.05 -2.77 2.90
CA ASP A 503 -15.56 -4.16 2.93
C ASP A 503 -14.10 -4.21 3.38
N GLN A 504 -13.24 -3.31 2.87
CA GLN A 504 -11.84 -3.23 3.30
C GLN A 504 -11.71 -2.87 4.79
N ARG A 505 -12.57 -1.97 5.30
CA ARG A 505 -12.61 -1.65 6.73
C ARG A 505 -13.23 -2.77 7.56
N GLU A 506 -14.16 -3.56 7.01
CA GLU A 506 -14.69 -4.76 7.68
C GLU A 506 -13.58 -5.76 7.94
N ILE A 507 -12.76 -6.07 6.92
CA ILE A 507 -11.57 -6.92 7.07
C ILE A 507 -10.65 -6.35 8.15
N ALA A 508 -10.38 -5.05 8.12
CA ALA A 508 -9.55 -4.40 9.13
C ALA A 508 -10.14 -4.55 10.55
N LYS A 509 -11.44 -4.34 10.74
CA LYS A 509 -12.11 -4.55 12.04
C LYS A 509 -11.97 -5.99 12.51
N VAL A 510 -12.26 -6.97 11.65
CA VAL A 510 -12.22 -8.40 11.98
C VAL A 510 -10.83 -8.79 12.46
N PHE A 511 -9.80 -8.57 11.64
CA PHE A 511 -8.45 -9.01 11.96
C PHE A 511 -7.80 -8.19 13.07
N ILE A 512 -7.95 -6.86 13.10
CA ILE A 512 -7.30 -6.04 14.12
C ILE A 512 -7.93 -6.27 15.50
N SER A 513 -9.26 -6.36 15.60
CA SER A 513 -9.90 -6.67 16.88
C SER A 513 -9.59 -8.08 17.34
N ALA A 514 -9.68 -9.09 16.47
CA ALA A 514 -9.32 -10.47 16.77
C ALA A 514 -7.87 -10.59 17.29
N PHE A 515 -6.93 -9.90 16.65
CA PHE A 515 -5.52 -9.88 17.05
C PHE A 515 -5.34 -9.29 18.44
N LEU A 516 -5.93 -8.13 18.70
CA LEU A 516 -5.78 -7.44 19.99
C LEU A 516 -6.53 -8.17 21.11
N GLU A 517 -7.67 -8.79 20.84
CA GLU A 517 -8.36 -9.63 21.82
C GLU A 517 -7.56 -10.89 22.13
N ALA A 518 -6.97 -11.55 21.13
CA ALA A 518 -6.13 -12.72 21.34
C ALA A 518 -4.86 -12.41 22.15
N THR A 519 -4.32 -11.20 22.01
CA THR A 519 -3.00 -10.84 22.55
C THR A 519 -3.03 -9.96 23.79
N LEU A 520 -4.11 -9.22 24.03
CA LEU A 520 -4.27 -8.33 25.19
C LEU A 520 -5.42 -8.79 26.11
N LEU A 521 -6.44 -9.48 25.60
CA LEU A 521 -7.58 -9.96 26.40
C LEU A 521 -7.60 -11.49 26.56
N ASP A 522 -6.53 -12.17 26.13
CA ASP A 522 -6.34 -13.61 26.30
C ASP A 522 -7.46 -14.46 25.64
N ARG A 523 -8.10 -13.92 24.59
CA ARG A 523 -9.14 -14.58 23.78
C ARG A 523 -8.51 -15.45 22.69
N VAL A 524 -7.87 -16.53 23.14
CA VAL A 524 -7.02 -17.40 22.31
C VAL A 524 -7.76 -18.06 21.14
N GLU A 525 -9.09 -18.21 21.22
CA GLU A 525 -9.90 -18.77 20.14
C GLU A 525 -9.82 -17.96 18.83
N TYR A 526 -9.48 -16.67 18.89
CA TYR A 526 -9.26 -15.85 17.71
C TYR A 526 -7.92 -16.10 17.01
N LYS A 527 -6.97 -16.83 17.63
CA LYS A 527 -5.70 -17.21 16.97
C LYS A 527 -5.93 -18.11 15.74
N ALA A 528 -7.02 -18.87 15.75
CA ALA A 528 -7.47 -19.69 14.63
C ALA A 528 -7.60 -18.89 13.32
N LEU A 529 -8.04 -17.62 13.41
CA LEU A 529 -8.20 -16.73 12.25
C LEU A 529 -6.87 -16.45 11.54
N PHE A 530 -5.76 -16.42 12.29
CA PHE A 530 -4.45 -16.11 11.75
C PHE A 530 -3.73 -17.35 11.23
N GLN A 531 -4.03 -18.51 11.82
CA GLN A 531 -3.55 -19.81 11.36
C GLN A 531 -4.21 -20.24 10.06
N ASP A 532 -5.53 -20.04 9.96
CA ASP A 532 -6.30 -20.27 8.75
C ASP A 532 -7.46 -19.28 8.68
N TYR A 533 -7.35 -18.27 7.81
CA TYR A 533 -8.37 -17.23 7.67
C TYR A 533 -9.75 -17.80 7.31
N ARG A 534 -9.81 -19.01 6.75
CA ARG A 534 -11.05 -19.63 6.31
C ARG A 534 -11.98 -19.98 7.48
N SER A 535 -11.42 -20.17 8.68
CA SER A 535 -12.15 -20.37 9.94
C SER A 535 -13.05 -19.18 10.31
N GLY A 536 -12.78 -18.00 9.74
CA GLY A 536 -13.52 -16.74 9.94
C GLY A 536 -14.33 -16.25 8.73
N LEU A 537 -14.50 -17.05 7.66
CA LEU A 537 -15.17 -16.59 6.41
C LEU A 537 -16.58 -16.04 6.64
N GLN A 538 -17.29 -16.51 7.67
CA GLN A 538 -18.61 -15.95 8.01
C GLN A 538 -18.60 -14.45 8.37
N TRP A 539 -17.43 -13.88 8.70
CA TRP A 539 -17.27 -12.46 9.06
C TRP A 539 -16.60 -11.64 7.94
N LEU A 540 -16.05 -12.30 6.93
CA LEU A 540 -15.21 -11.68 5.93
C LEU A 540 -15.96 -11.47 4.61
N PRO A 541 -15.78 -10.31 3.94
CA PRO A 541 -16.30 -10.13 2.59
C PRO A 541 -15.58 -11.06 1.59
N PRO A 542 -16.23 -11.41 0.47
CA PRO A 542 -15.61 -12.24 -0.56
C PRO A 542 -14.48 -11.46 -1.26
N THR A 543 -13.26 -11.96 -1.13
CA THR A 543 -12.05 -11.53 -1.85
C THR A 543 -10.96 -12.58 -1.65
N ASP A 544 -9.81 -12.40 -2.29
CA ASP A 544 -8.69 -13.30 -2.13
C ASP A 544 -7.79 -12.83 -0.97
N TYR A 545 -7.46 -13.79 -0.10
CA TYR A 545 -6.65 -13.60 1.08
C TYR A 545 -5.42 -14.50 0.99
N VAL A 546 -4.26 -13.92 1.27
CA VAL A 546 -3.02 -14.68 1.50
C VAL A 546 -2.52 -14.35 2.89
N SER A 547 -2.32 -15.38 3.72
CA SER A 547 -1.95 -15.21 5.12
C SER A 547 -0.70 -16.00 5.49
N ARG A 548 0.15 -15.39 6.32
CA ARG A 548 1.30 -16.07 6.94
C ARG A 548 1.17 -16.06 8.45
N TYR A 549 1.61 -17.13 9.11
CA TYR A 549 1.56 -17.27 10.57
C TYR A 549 2.82 -17.94 11.11
N GLU A 550 3.28 -17.50 12.28
CA GLU A 550 4.29 -18.20 13.07
C GLU A 550 4.05 -17.92 14.56
N GLY A 551 3.81 -18.98 15.33
CA GLY A 551 3.75 -18.94 16.79
C GLY A 551 5.14 -19.09 17.41
N ALA A 552 5.32 -18.62 18.64
CA ALA A 552 6.56 -18.78 19.40
C ALA A 552 6.90 -20.25 19.76
N ASP A 553 5.90 -21.12 19.69
CA ASP A 553 5.96 -22.57 19.87
C ASP A 553 6.29 -23.34 18.58
N PHE A 554 6.39 -22.65 17.44
CA PHE A 554 6.78 -23.26 16.17
C PHE A 554 8.22 -23.79 16.23
N VAL A 555 8.37 -25.11 16.03
CA VAL A 555 9.67 -25.77 15.97
C VAL A 555 10.13 -25.80 14.51
N ARG A 556 10.95 -24.82 14.15
CA ARG A 556 11.55 -24.73 12.81
C ARG A 556 12.59 -25.84 12.61
N ILE A 557 12.40 -26.65 11.58
CA ILE A 557 13.33 -27.73 11.19
C ILE A 557 14.21 -27.28 10.03
N VAL A 558 13.71 -26.42 9.14
CA VAL A 558 14.48 -25.90 8.02
C VAL A 558 14.93 -24.46 8.24
N HIS A 559 16.25 -24.29 8.35
CA HIS A 559 16.89 -22.97 8.38
C HIS A 559 17.74 -22.79 7.13
N PHE A 560 17.26 -21.97 6.18
CA PHE A 560 18.03 -21.71 4.96
C PHE A 560 19.17 -20.70 5.19
N ASP A 561 19.00 -19.74 6.10
CA ASP A 561 19.97 -18.66 6.34
C ASP A 561 21.17 -19.00 7.21
N THR A 562 21.14 -20.15 7.88
CA THR A 562 22.20 -20.60 8.78
C THR A 562 22.50 -22.06 8.53
N TYR A 563 23.58 -22.57 9.13
CA TYR A 563 23.85 -24.02 9.11
C TYR A 563 22.66 -24.77 9.73
N ASN A 564 22.09 -25.70 8.96
CA ASN A 564 20.98 -26.50 9.43
C ASN A 564 21.47 -27.84 9.96
N ARG A 565 21.42 -28.02 11.28
CA ARG A 565 21.80 -29.27 11.96
C ARG A 565 20.70 -30.34 11.94
N PHE A 566 19.47 -29.96 11.55
CA PHE A 566 18.30 -30.83 11.61
C PHE A 566 18.09 -31.64 10.34
N ILE A 567 18.73 -31.26 9.23
CA ILE A 567 18.65 -31.95 7.94
C ILE A 567 19.95 -32.71 7.69
N ASN A 568 19.84 -34.01 7.41
CA ASN A 568 20.96 -34.88 7.06
C ASN A 568 21.28 -34.81 5.56
N HIS A 569 20.23 -34.89 4.75
CA HIS A 569 20.32 -34.90 3.30
C HIS A 569 19.17 -34.12 2.67
N THR A 570 19.43 -33.56 1.49
CA THR A 570 18.42 -32.90 0.65
C THR A 570 18.61 -33.43 -0.76
N ALA A 571 17.53 -33.94 -1.35
CA ALA A 571 17.53 -34.49 -2.69
C ALA A 571 16.52 -33.76 -3.59
N TYR A 572 16.85 -33.73 -4.88
CA TYR A 572 16.03 -33.12 -5.93
C TYR A 572 15.91 -34.12 -7.08
N GLU A 573 14.69 -34.50 -7.44
CA GLU A 573 14.40 -35.33 -8.59
C GLU A 573 13.46 -34.59 -9.54
N GLY A 574 13.72 -34.62 -10.85
CA GLY A 574 12.89 -33.91 -11.86
C GLY A 574 12.93 -32.38 -11.82
N MET A 575 13.71 -31.77 -10.90
CA MET A 575 13.86 -30.31 -10.80
C MET A 575 14.82 -29.74 -11.84
N VAL A 576 14.41 -28.66 -12.50
CA VAL A 576 15.25 -27.89 -13.43
C VAL A 576 16.15 -26.91 -12.67
N ALA A 577 15.63 -26.31 -11.60
CA ALA A 577 16.39 -25.46 -10.70
C ALA A 577 15.93 -25.67 -9.24
N GLY A 578 16.90 -25.66 -8.34
CA GLY A 578 16.70 -25.82 -6.89
C GLY A 578 17.72 -24.95 -6.16
N GLU A 579 17.32 -23.74 -5.79
CA GLU A 579 18.25 -22.71 -5.30
C GLU A 579 17.76 -22.06 -4.02
N LYS A 580 18.70 -21.80 -3.11
CA LYS A 580 18.41 -20.94 -1.97
C LYS A 580 18.35 -19.49 -2.45
N GLU A 581 17.17 -18.89 -2.38
CA GLU A 581 16.93 -17.51 -2.79
C GLU A 581 16.26 -16.71 -1.68
N LYS A 582 16.15 -15.39 -1.86
CA LYS A 582 15.31 -14.55 -1.02
C LYS A 582 14.10 -14.10 -1.84
N PRO A 583 12.88 -14.12 -1.28
CA PRO A 583 11.70 -13.60 -1.97
C PRO A 583 11.93 -12.13 -2.32
N LYS A 584 11.41 -11.69 -3.47
CA LYS A 584 11.60 -10.32 -3.98
C LYS A 584 10.30 -9.54 -3.93
N ASP A 585 10.39 -8.25 -3.65
CA ASP A 585 9.30 -7.29 -3.85
C ASP A 585 9.18 -6.86 -5.32
N ARG A 586 8.20 -6.00 -5.64
CA ARG A 586 7.97 -5.50 -7.01
C ARG A 586 9.14 -4.68 -7.54
N ASP A 587 10.02 -4.17 -6.68
CA ASP A 587 11.21 -3.43 -7.09
C ASP A 587 12.45 -4.34 -7.22
N GLY A 588 12.30 -5.65 -7.03
CA GLY A 588 13.39 -6.63 -7.08
C GLY A 588 14.26 -6.67 -5.82
N ASN A 589 13.87 -5.98 -4.74
CA ASN A 589 14.60 -6.02 -3.47
C ASN A 589 14.20 -7.24 -2.65
N THR A 590 15.16 -7.79 -1.91
CA THR A 590 14.93 -8.96 -1.06
C THR A 590 14.02 -8.64 0.13
N LYS A 591 13.10 -9.54 0.43
CA LYS A 591 12.26 -9.55 1.62
C LYS A 591 12.77 -10.63 2.58
N GLY A 592 13.00 -10.26 3.83
CA GLY A 592 13.26 -11.20 4.93
C GLY A 592 14.31 -12.30 4.71
N THR A 593 13.93 -13.50 5.13
CA THR A 593 14.74 -14.73 5.16
C THR A 593 14.75 -15.43 3.81
N SER A 594 15.76 -16.25 3.59
CA SER A 594 15.83 -17.11 2.42
C SER A 594 14.88 -18.30 2.50
N GLY A 595 14.36 -18.70 1.34
CA GLY A 595 13.65 -19.95 1.13
C GLY A 595 14.33 -20.82 0.07
N MET A 596 13.77 -21.99 -0.20
CA MET A 596 14.15 -22.85 -1.33
C MET A 596 13.26 -22.55 -2.53
N SER A 597 13.83 -21.97 -3.58
CA SER A 597 13.19 -21.80 -4.88
C SER A 597 13.31 -23.10 -5.68
N LEU A 598 12.18 -23.65 -6.11
CA LEU A 598 12.07 -24.90 -6.84
C LEU A 598 11.35 -24.66 -8.17
N GLN A 599 11.95 -25.10 -9.27
CA GLN A 599 11.36 -25.03 -10.62
C GLN A 599 11.37 -26.41 -11.28
N TRP A 600 10.26 -26.76 -11.91
CA TRP A 600 10.09 -27.97 -12.70
C TRP A 600 9.37 -27.67 -14.02
N GLU A 601 9.59 -28.52 -15.01
CA GLU A 601 9.00 -28.42 -16.35
C GLU A 601 8.26 -29.69 -16.78
N GLU A 602 8.29 -30.73 -15.94
CA GLU A 602 7.57 -31.99 -16.14
C GLU A 602 6.93 -32.41 -14.81
N PRO A 603 5.76 -33.07 -14.83
CA PRO A 603 5.09 -33.53 -13.61
C PRO A 603 5.87 -34.64 -12.91
N GLY A 604 5.73 -34.73 -11.59
CA GLY A 604 6.38 -35.72 -10.74
C GLY A 604 7.74 -35.30 -10.20
N ALA A 605 8.08 -34.00 -10.27
CA ALA A 605 9.30 -33.49 -9.63
C ALA A 605 9.19 -33.60 -8.10
N VAL A 606 10.30 -33.89 -7.42
CA VAL A 606 10.34 -34.14 -5.97
C VAL A 606 11.42 -33.30 -5.32
N TYR A 607 11.05 -32.66 -4.21
CA TYR A 607 11.99 -32.07 -3.25
C TYR A 607 11.92 -32.83 -1.93
N GLU A 608 13.02 -33.46 -1.54
CA GLU A 608 13.09 -34.35 -0.39
C GLU A 608 14.05 -33.82 0.69
N LEU A 609 13.61 -33.92 1.94
CA LEU A 609 14.34 -33.55 3.14
C LEU A 609 14.45 -34.76 4.07
N GLU A 610 15.66 -35.26 4.26
CA GLU A 610 15.94 -36.31 5.24
C GLU A 610 16.25 -35.67 6.60
N LEU A 611 15.45 -35.99 7.60
CA LEU A 611 15.60 -35.49 8.97
C LEU A 611 16.75 -36.21 9.68
N SER A 612 17.56 -35.44 10.39
CA SER A 612 18.65 -35.98 11.21
C SER A 612 18.13 -36.55 12.53
N ALA A 613 18.93 -37.40 13.18
CA ALA A 613 18.65 -37.85 14.54
C ALA A 613 18.60 -36.70 15.59
N VAL A 614 19.11 -35.51 15.28
CA VAL A 614 18.99 -34.33 16.14
C VAL A 614 17.58 -33.72 16.01
N ALA A 615 16.99 -33.75 14.81
CA ALA A 615 15.62 -33.32 14.59
C ALA A 615 14.64 -34.20 15.35
N ALA A 616 14.78 -35.53 15.23
CA ALA A 616 13.95 -36.49 15.96
C ALA A 616 13.92 -36.20 17.48
N ARG A 617 15.07 -35.90 18.10
CA ARG A 617 15.15 -35.55 19.53
C ARG A 617 14.48 -34.22 19.91
N GLU A 618 14.47 -33.24 19.02
CA GLU A 618 13.71 -32.02 19.27
C GLU A 618 12.20 -32.28 19.12
N LEU A 619 11.82 -33.16 18.19
CA LEU A 619 10.44 -33.57 17.94
C LEU A 619 9.90 -34.53 19.01
N GLU A 620 10.73 -35.22 19.79
CA GLU A 620 10.32 -35.98 21.00
C GLU A 620 9.51 -35.13 21.99
N LYS A 621 9.64 -33.79 21.94
CA LYS A 621 8.89 -32.86 22.79
C LYS A 621 7.47 -32.60 22.29
N ILE A 622 7.14 -33.08 21.10
CA ILE A 622 5.86 -32.88 20.42
C ILE A 622 5.19 -34.26 20.30
N GLU A 623 4.25 -34.55 21.19
CA GLU A 623 3.48 -35.80 21.12
C GLU A 623 2.51 -35.80 19.93
N GLU A 624 1.81 -34.67 19.74
CA GLU A 624 0.84 -34.46 18.66
C GLU A 624 1.05 -33.06 18.07
N GLY A 625 0.80 -32.90 16.77
CA GLY A 625 1.00 -31.60 16.12
C GLY A 625 0.62 -31.57 14.64
N SER A 626 1.06 -30.49 14.01
CA SER A 626 0.84 -30.21 12.59
C SER A 626 2.16 -29.96 11.89
N LEU A 627 2.29 -30.44 10.66
CA LEU A 627 3.33 -30.01 9.74
C LEU A 627 3.02 -28.56 9.33
N VAL A 628 4.01 -27.69 9.41
CA VAL A 628 3.90 -26.29 8.97
C VAL A 628 4.94 -26.01 7.91
N PHE A 629 4.51 -25.32 6.84
CA PHE A 629 5.39 -24.71 5.85
C PHE A 629 4.74 -23.48 5.22
N SER A 630 5.56 -22.58 4.71
CA SER A 630 5.15 -21.40 3.97
C SER A 630 5.52 -21.56 2.49
N LEU A 631 4.58 -21.28 1.58
CA LEU A 631 4.79 -21.39 0.14
C LEU A 631 4.39 -20.09 -0.58
N SER A 632 5.25 -19.62 -1.50
CA SER A 632 4.95 -18.54 -2.45
C SER A 632 4.97 -19.10 -3.86
N ASN A 633 3.93 -18.84 -4.65
CA ASN A 633 3.90 -19.13 -6.09
C ASN A 633 4.73 -18.06 -6.83
N LEU A 634 5.70 -18.50 -7.65
CA LEU A 634 6.66 -17.65 -8.38
C LEU A 634 6.52 -17.79 -9.91
N GLU A 635 5.35 -18.16 -10.40
CA GLU A 635 5.07 -18.30 -11.84
C GLU A 635 5.44 -17.05 -12.68
N TRP A 636 5.38 -15.84 -12.11
CA TRP A 636 5.78 -14.61 -12.80
C TRP A 636 7.28 -14.55 -13.12
N ASP A 637 8.13 -15.17 -12.29
CA ASP A 637 9.56 -15.27 -12.59
C ASP A 637 9.78 -16.08 -13.87
N MET A 638 9.00 -17.14 -14.10
CA MET A 638 9.11 -17.97 -15.31
C MET A 638 8.76 -17.16 -16.56
N VAL A 639 7.71 -16.35 -16.48
CA VAL A 639 7.31 -15.44 -17.56
C VAL A 639 8.42 -14.43 -17.85
N THR A 640 8.98 -13.82 -16.81
CA THR A 640 10.03 -12.80 -16.95
C THR A 640 11.31 -13.38 -17.53
N MET A 641 11.74 -14.56 -17.06
CA MET A 641 12.91 -15.27 -17.59
C MET A 641 12.76 -15.59 -19.08
N LYS A 642 11.58 -16.07 -19.50
CA LYS A 642 11.31 -16.36 -20.91
C LYS A 642 11.37 -15.10 -21.78
N GLN A 643 10.83 -13.98 -21.29
CA GLN A 643 10.90 -12.69 -21.98
C GLN A 643 12.35 -12.18 -22.12
N GLU A 644 13.15 -12.31 -21.05
CA GLU A 644 14.57 -11.95 -21.07
C GLU A 644 15.37 -12.82 -22.06
N ASP A 645 15.12 -14.13 -22.09
CA ASP A 645 15.76 -15.05 -23.04
C ASP A 645 15.40 -14.74 -24.49
N GLU A 646 14.13 -14.42 -24.77
CA GLU A 646 13.66 -13.99 -26.09
C GLU A 646 14.29 -12.65 -26.53
N GLU A 647 14.44 -11.70 -25.61
CA GLU A 647 15.08 -10.40 -25.87
C GLU A 647 16.59 -10.58 -26.18
N ILE A 648 17.30 -11.41 -25.40
CA ILE A 648 18.71 -11.75 -25.64
C ILE A 648 18.88 -12.48 -26.98
N ALA A 649 17.97 -13.40 -27.32
CA ALA A 649 17.99 -14.10 -28.60
C ALA A 649 17.76 -13.16 -29.79
N ALA A 650 16.88 -12.16 -29.64
CA ALA A 650 16.64 -11.14 -30.64
C ALA A 650 17.85 -10.21 -30.84
N ASP A 651 18.50 -9.79 -29.76
CA ASP A 651 19.69 -8.91 -29.80
C ASP A 651 20.94 -9.61 -30.36
N THR A 652 21.02 -10.95 -30.25
CA THR A 652 22.15 -11.75 -30.74
C THR A 652 21.97 -12.28 -32.16
N ALA A 653 20.77 -12.14 -32.75
CA ALA A 653 20.49 -12.50 -34.13
C ALA A 653 21.16 -11.52 -35.12
N LEU A 654 22.34 -11.90 -35.64
CA LEU A 654 22.99 -11.23 -36.77
C LEU A 654 22.38 -11.74 -38.10
N ASP A 655 21.98 -10.77 -38.93
CA ASP A 655 21.54 -10.89 -40.34
C ASP A 655 20.11 -11.41 -40.61
N GLY A 656 19.18 -10.46 -40.75
CA GLY A 656 18.27 -10.43 -41.91
C GLY A 656 16.90 -11.09 -41.80
N GLU A 657 16.59 -11.77 -40.70
CA GLU A 657 15.21 -12.14 -40.35
C GLU A 657 14.86 -11.43 -39.04
N GLU A 658 14.06 -10.37 -39.11
CA GLU A 658 13.38 -9.86 -37.90
C GLU A 658 12.55 -11.03 -37.36
N PRO A 659 12.84 -11.57 -36.16
CA PRO A 659 11.85 -12.38 -35.50
C PRO A 659 10.67 -11.43 -35.29
N ARG A 660 9.55 -11.67 -35.96
CA ARG A 660 8.30 -11.17 -35.44
C ARG A 660 8.21 -11.78 -34.05
N ALA A 661 8.48 -10.98 -33.02
CA ALA A 661 7.84 -11.18 -31.74
C ALA A 661 6.35 -11.10 -32.02
N GLU A 662 5.76 -12.21 -32.46
CA GLU A 662 4.38 -12.47 -32.12
C GLU A 662 4.39 -12.39 -30.61
N THR A 663 3.91 -11.27 -30.10
CA THR A 663 3.63 -11.05 -28.69
C THR A 663 2.56 -12.07 -28.31
N SER A 664 2.94 -13.33 -28.17
CA SER A 664 2.13 -14.33 -27.50
C SER A 664 2.00 -13.82 -26.07
N GLU A 665 0.75 -13.72 -25.63
CA GLU A 665 0.44 -13.22 -24.31
C GLU A 665 1.16 -14.13 -23.28
N PRO A 666 1.65 -13.57 -22.16
CA PRO A 666 2.31 -14.39 -21.15
C PRO A 666 1.31 -15.37 -20.55
N GLU A 667 1.30 -16.58 -21.11
CA GLU A 667 0.51 -17.71 -20.64
C GLU A 667 1.09 -18.22 -19.33
N LEU A 668 0.33 -18.09 -18.23
CA LEU A 668 0.74 -18.63 -16.93
C LEU A 668 0.53 -20.15 -16.92
N PRO A 669 1.42 -20.91 -16.25
CA PRO A 669 1.18 -22.32 -15.99
C PRO A 669 -0.08 -22.54 -15.13
N PRO A 670 -0.64 -23.76 -15.10
CA PRO A 670 -1.65 -24.11 -14.10
C PRO A 670 -1.11 -23.88 -12.69
N LEU A 671 -2.00 -23.67 -11.72
CA LEU A 671 -1.58 -23.56 -10.32
C LEU A 671 -0.86 -24.85 -9.88
N PRO A 672 0.18 -24.75 -9.03
CA PRO A 672 0.89 -25.92 -8.54
C PRO A 672 -0.02 -26.88 -7.78
N SER A 673 -0.03 -28.14 -8.22
CA SER A 673 -0.63 -29.26 -7.51
C SER A 673 0.48 -30.01 -6.79
N ILE A 674 0.35 -30.20 -5.46
CA ILE A 674 1.43 -30.68 -4.60
C ILE A 674 0.91 -31.78 -3.69
N GLU A 675 1.55 -32.95 -3.76
CA GLU A 675 1.40 -34.02 -2.77
C GLU A 675 2.50 -33.87 -1.72
N ILE A 676 2.12 -33.83 -0.45
CA ILE A 676 3.04 -33.81 0.68
C ILE A 676 3.17 -35.22 1.22
N VAL A 677 4.40 -35.71 1.36
CA VAL A 677 4.66 -37.07 1.86
C VAL A 677 5.55 -37.01 3.09
N LEU A 678 5.13 -37.69 4.15
CA LEU A 678 5.92 -37.93 5.34
C LEU A 678 6.44 -39.37 5.30
N THR A 679 7.74 -39.53 5.52
CA THR A 679 8.39 -40.84 5.62
C THR A 679 8.67 -41.12 7.09
N THR A 680 8.33 -42.30 7.57
CA THR A 680 8.58 -42.71 8.95
C THR A 680 9.95 -43.40 9.12
N ASP A 681 10.40 -43.60 10.35
CA ASP A 681 11.62 -44.39 10.67
C ASP A 681 11.52 -45.86 10.20
N SER A 682 10.31 -46.39 10.03
CA SER A 682 10.07 -47.73 9.48
C SER A 682 10.15 -47.78 7.95
N GLY A 683 10.21 -46.62 7.29
CA GLY A 683 10.21 -46.46 5.84
C GLY A 683 8.81 -46.44 5.22
N GLU A 684 7.77 -46.27 6.02
CA GLU A 684 6.40 -46.07 5.53
C GLU A 684 6.22 -44.65 5.00
N GLU A 685 5.53 -44.51 3.86
CA GLU A 685 5.21 -43.22 3.25
C GLU A 685 3.71 -42.93 3.43
N LEU A 686 3.40 -41.78 4.05
CA LEU A 686 2.05 -41.31 4.30
C LEU A 686 1.88 -39.98 3.57
N SER A 687 0.86 -39.85 2.73
CA SER A 687 0.70 -38.66 1.89
C SER A 687 -0.66 -37.97 2.01
N VAL A 688 -0.65 -36.67 1.74
CA VAL A 688 -1.84 -35.81 1.65
C VAL A 688 -1.69 -34.92 0.42
N GLU A 689 -2.76 -34.86 -0.38
CA GLU A 689 -2.85 -33.90 -1.48
C GLU A 689 -3.16 -32.51 -0.93
N LEU A 690 -2.29 -31.52 -1.21
CA LEU A 690 -2.42 -30.19 -0.64
C LEU A 690 -3.77 -29.54 -0.99
N GLU A 691 -4.29 -29.78 -2.19
CA GLU A 691 -5.58 -29.27 -2.66
C GLU A 691 -6.78 -29.78 -1.85
N GLN A 692 -6.68 -30.96 -1.21
CA GLN A 692 -7.74 -31.45 -0.31
C GLN A 692 -7.86 -30.56 0.93
N PHE A 693 -6.77 -29.89 1.30
CA PHE A 693 -6.68 -29.02 2.45
C PHE A 693 -6.82 -27.54 2.07
N MET A 694 -5.99 -27.02 1.17
CA MET A 694 -6.01 -25.65 0.64
C MET A 694 -5.19 -25.60 -0.66
N SER A 695 -5.77 -25.11 -1.75
CA SER A 695 -5.02 -24.89 -3.00
C SER A 695 -3.94 -23.81 -2.84
N VAL A 696 -2.88 -23.89 -3.64
CA VAL A 696 -1.86 -22.84 -3.70
C VAL A 696 -2.52 -21.53 -4.17
N PRO A 697 -2.40 -20.41 -3.41
CA PRO A 697 -3.05 -19.16 -3.79
C PRO A 697 -2.54 -18.60 -5.11
N GLU A 698 -3.45 -18.03 -5.88
CA GLU A 698 -3.10 -17.25 -7.06
C GLU A 698 -2.38 -15.95 -6.63
N PRO A 699 -1.23 -15.61 -7.26
CA PRO A 699 -0.57 -14.35 -7.00
C PRO A 699 -1.45 -13.14 -7.35
N ALA A 700 -1.42 -12.10 -6.50
CA ALA A 700 -2.23 -10.90 -6.70
C ALA A 700 -1.66 -9.96 -7.79
N TYR A 701 -2.02 -10.21 -9.04
CA TYR A 701 -1.65 -9.37 -10.18
C TYR A 701 -2.36 -8.01 -10.16
N THR A 702 -1.58 -6.93 -10.32
CA THR A 702 -2.09 -5.56 -10.24
C THR A 702 -1.65 -4.72 -11.44
N SER A 703 -2.61 -4.02 -12.06
CA SER A 703 -2.34 -2.80 -12.85
C SER A 703 -2.72 -1.58 -12.03
N PHE A 704 -1.76 -0.70 -11.78
CA PHE A 704 -1.92 0.50 -10.97
C PHE A 704 -2.45 1.68 -11.78
N LEU A 705 -2.30 1.69 -13.11
CA LEU A 705 -2.65 2.82 -13.97
C LEU A 705 -3.70 2.45 -15.02
N LYS A 706 -4.60 3.38 -15.33
CA LYS A 706 -5.58 3.25 -16.44
C LYS A 706 -4.93 3.16 -17.81
N MET A 707 -3.65 3.50 -17.92
CA MET A 707 -2.87 3.52 -19.13
C MET A 707 -1.69 2.57 -18.94
N GLY A 708 -1.86 1.29 -19.27
CA GLY A 708 -0.87 0.24 -18.99
C GLY A 708 0.53 0.54 -19.54
N PHE A 709 0.63 1.24 -20.67
CA PHE A 709 1.92 1.63 -21.26
C PHE A 709 2.76 2.64 -20.43
N LEU A 710 2.21 3.15 -19.33
CA LEU A 710 2.88 4.07 -18.40
C LEU A 710 3.48 3.36 -17.18
N GLU A 711 3.07 2.12 -16.90
CA GLU A 711 3.48 1.37 -15.70
C GLU A 711 5.02 1.27 -15.59
N ASP A 712 5.68 1.10 -16.74
CA ASP A 712 7.13 0.95 -16.91
C ASP A 712 7.90 2.27 -17.11
N LYS A 713 7.23 3.43 -17.08
CA LYS A 713 7.83 4.73 -17.52
C LYS A 713 7.72 5.86 -16.52
N ILE A 714 6.82 5.77 -15.56
CA ILE A 714 6.57 6.84 -14.59
C ILE A 714 7.12 6.47 -13.21
N LYS A 715 7.32 7.48 -12.35
CA LYS A 715 7.73 7.30 -10.96
C LYS A 715 8.94 6.36 -10.77
N ASN A 716 9.95 6.48 -11.63
CA ASN A 716 11.14 5.62 -11.62
C ASN A 716 10.79 4.12 -11.71
N ASN A 717 9.82 3.76 -12.55
CA ASN A 717 9.39 2.39 -12.83
C ASN A 717 8.69 1.70 -11.65
N LYS A 718 8.14 2.48 -10.70
CA LYS A 718 7.44 2.01 -9.50
C LYS A 718 6.39 0.92 -9.78
N TYR A 719 5.67 1.03 -10.89
CA TYR A 719 4.55 0.13 -11.20
C TYR A 719 4.89 -0.94 -12.25
N ARG A 720 6.17 -1.10 -12.61
CA ARG A 720 6.61 -1.99 -13.71
C ARG A 720 6.19 -3.45 -13.48
N ASN A 721 6.34 -3.96 -12.26
CA ASN A 721 6.06 -5.35 -11.94
C ASN A 721 4.65 -5.48 -11.33
N PRO A 722 3.76 -6.32 -11.89
CA PRO A 722 2.37 -6.41 -11.43
C PRO A 722 2.22 -7.17 -10.11
N VAL A 723 3.21 -7.98 -9.73
CA VAL A 723 3.15 -8.93 -8.62
C VAL A 723 4.46 -8.99 -7.85
N GLU A 724 4.40 -9.46 -6.60
CA GLU A 724 5.56 -9.73 -5.74
C GLU A 724 5.39 -11.10 -5.05
N ALA A 725 6.50 -11.67 -4.56
CA ALA A 725 6.46 -12.90 -3.79
C ALA A 725 5.79 -12.66 -2.42
N VAL A 726 4.77 -13.46 -2.09
CA VAL A 726 4.02 -13.41 -0.83
C VAL A 726 3.76 -14.85 -0.39
N TYR A 727 4.08 -15.16 0.86
CA TYR A 727 3.90 -16.51 1.40
C TYR A 727 2.51 -16.75 1.97
N GLN A 728 1.97 -17.93 1.66
CA GLN A 728 0.87 -18.56 2.38
C GLN A 728 1.43 -19.61 3.34
N THR A 729 1.02 -19.57 4.61
CA THR A 729 1.31 -20.65 5.57
C THR A 729 0.26 -21.74 5.47
N PHE A 730 0.72 -23.00 5.48
CA PHE A 730 -0.10 -24.21 5.56
C PHE A 730 0.21 -24.89 6.89
N ILE A 731 -0.84 -25.28 7.63
CA ILE A 731 -0.74 -25.96 8.93
C ILE A 731 -1.55 -27.24 8.82
N ILE A 732 -0.89 -28.34 8.42
CA ILE A 732 -1.57 -29.61 8.13
C ILE A 732 -1.46 -30.52 9.34
N PRO A 733 -2.56 -30.87 10.02
CA PRO A 733 -2.54 -31.85 11.12
C PRO A 733 -1.90 -33.17 10.67
N ILE A 734 -1.00 -33.71 11.49
CA ILE A 734 -0.30 -34.96 11.16
C ILE A 734 -1.28 -36.14 11.05
N GLU A 735 -2.37 -36.12 11.80
CA GLU A 735 -3.45 -37.11 11.75
C GLU A 735 -4.13 -37.26 10.37
N LEU A 736 -3.98 -36.27 9.48
CA LEU A 736 -4.47 -36.38 8.10
C LEU A 736 -3.56 -37.26 7.22
N PHE A 737 -2.30 -37.45 7.60
CA PHE A 737 -1.36 -38.30 6.88
C PHE A 737 -1.59 -39.76 7.28
N GLY A 738 -2.11 -40.56 6.35
CA GLY A 738 -2.42 -41.99 6.59
C GLY A 738 -3.90 -42.36 6.54
N MET A 739 -4.81 -41.41 6.31
CA MET A 739 -6.19 -41.73 5.96
C MET A 739 -6.27 -42.28 4.53
N SER A 740 -5.89 -43.54 4.33
CA SER A 740 -6.11 -44.23 3.06
C SER A 740 -7.61 -44.54 2.89
N ASN A 741 -8.10 -44.54 1.64
CA ASN A 741 -9.51 -44.76 1.31
C ASN A 741 -10.10 -46.03 1.97
N GLY A 742 -10.77 -45.88 3.13
CA GLY A 742 -11.61 -46.91 3.74
C GLY A 742 -11.25 -47.36 5.15
N GLU A 743 -10.18 -46.84 5.78
CA GLU A 743 -9.87 -47.11 7.19
C GLU A 743 -10.62 -46.13 8.11
N THR A 744 -11.19 -46.63 9.22
CA THR A 744 -11.86 -45.81 10.24
C THR A 744 -10.82 -45.26 11.22
N GLU A 745 -11.07 -44.08 11.83
CA GLU A 745 -10.24 -43.47 12.90
C GLU A 745 -9.86 -44.45 14.04
N GLU A 746 -10.63 -45.53 14.25
CA GLU A 746 -10.35 -46.54 15.28
C GLU A 746 -9.22 -47.55 14.93
N GLU A 747 -8.74 -47.62 13.68
CA GLU A 747 -7.79 -48.66 13.23
C GLU A 747 -6.35 -48.17 12.93
N ALA A 748 -6.11 -46.86 12.80
CA ALA A 748 -4.77 -46.31 12.53
C ALA A 748 -4.02 -45.94 13.82
N GLU A 749 -2.78 -46.42 13.99
CA GLU A 749 -1.91 -45.90 15.05
C GLU A 749 -1.53 -44.44 14.72
N PRO A 750 -1.66 -43.49 15.66
CA PRO A 750 -1.40 -42.08 15.38
C PRO A 750 0.09 -41.85 15.13
N LEU A 751 0.41 -41.31 13.95
CA LEU A 751 1.78 -40.92 13.61
C LEU A 751 2.24 -39.79 14.53
N THR A 752 3.33 -40.01 15.25
CA THR A 752 3.94 -38.98 16.10
C THR A 752 5.05 -38.23 15.36
N PRO A 753 5.23 -36.91 15.59
CA PRO A 753 6.27 -36.12 14.90
C PRO A 753 7.69 -36.69 15.00
N GLN A 754 8.01 -37.36 16.10
CA GLN A 754 9.33 -37.97 16.35
C GLN A 754 9.62 -39.17 15.45
N GLU A 755 8.59 -39.85 14.93
CA GLU A 755 8.72 -41.01 14.04
C GLU A 755 8.99 -40.60 12.59
N ILE A 756 8.92 -39.31 12.28
CA ILE A 756 9.12 -38.77 10.94
C ILE A 756 10.64 -38.70 10.66
N SER A 757 11.08 -39.43 9.66
CA SER A 757 12.46 -39.47 9.15
C SER A 757 12.64 -38.64 7.89
N GLY A 758 11.57 -38.32 7.16
CA GLY A 758 11.65 -37.57 5.91
C GLY A 758 10.39 -36.77 5.58
N ILE A 759 10.57 -35.69 4.82
CA ILE A 759 9.51 -34.85 4.26
C ILE A 759 9.75 -34.69 2.76
N GLN A 760 8.78 -35.02 1.93
CA GLN A 760 8.84 -34.82 0.48
C GLN A 760 7.70 -33.91 0.01
N PHE A 761 8.04 -33.04 -0.94
CA PHE A 761 7.10 -32.24 -1.71
C PHE A 761 7.13 -32.76 -3.15
N ARG A 762 6.05 -33.40 -3.60
CA ARG A 762 5.91 -33.97 -4.94
C ARG A 762 5.00 -33.06 -5.78
N PHE A 763 5.56 -32.49 -6.84
CA PHE A 763 4.89 -31.53 -7.71
C PHE A 763 4.22 -32.26 -8.87
N GLN A 764 2.89 -32.27 -8.90
CA GLN A 764 2.09 -33.03 -9.88
C GLN A 764 1.68 -32.20 -11.10
N SER A 765 1.70 -30.86 -11.01
CA SER A 765 1.38 -30.00 -12.15
C SER A 765 2.47 -30.07 -13.22
N GLU A 766 2.09 -29.80 -14.48
CA GLU A 766 2.99 -29.97 -15.63
C GLU A 766 4.30 -29.19 -15.49
N ARG A 767 4.23 -27.94 -15.04
CA ARG A 767 5.38 -27.08 -14.77
C ARG A 767 5.04 -26.04 -13.72
N GLY A 768 6.04 -25.42 -13.13
CA GLY A 768 5.84 -24.33 -12.18
C GLY A 768 7.12 -23.90 -11.49
N LYS A 769 7.00 -22.84 -10.71
CA LYS A 769 8.06 -22.35 -9.82
C LYS A 769 7.44 -21.90 -8.51
N VAL A 770 7.97 -22.40 -7.39
CA VAL A 770 7.54 -22.00 -6.04
C VAL A 770 8.74 -21.70 -5.16
N MET A 771 8.49 -21.02 -4.05
CA MET A 771 9.47 -20.89 -2.96
C MET A 771 8.89 -21.43 -1.66
N LEU A 772 9.61 -22.33 -1.01
CA LEU A 772 9.30 -22.90 0.30
C LEU A 772 10.13 -22.23 1.41
N ASP A 773 9.49 -21.88 2.52
CA ASP A 773 10.12 -21.40 3.76
C ASP A 773 9.36 -21.97 4.98
N ASP A 774 9.83 -21.66 6.20
CA ASP A 774 9.16 -21.98 7.47
C ASP A 774 8.76 -23.45 7.64
N ILE A 775 9.57 -24.39 7.13
CA ILE A 775 9.27 -25.83 7.25
C ILE A 775 9.61 -26.31 8.66
N GLY A 776 8.63 -26.88 9.35
CA GLY A 776 8.77 -27.41 10.70
C GLY A 776 7.47 -27.96 11.26
N PHE A 777 7.35 -27.95 12.59
CA PHE A 777 6.21 -28.53 13.30
C PHE A 777 5.64 -27.59 14.33
N LEU A 778 4.31 -27.59 14.46
CA LEU A 778 3.59 -26.86 15.49
C LEU A 778 2.94 -27.88 16.44
N PRO A 779 3.17 -27.80 17.76
CA PRO A 779 2.54 -28.71 18.71
C PRO A 779 1.01 -28.51 18.75
N ARG A 780 0.25 -29.54 19.11
CA ARG A 780 -1.23 -29.46 19.18
C ARG A 780 -1.72 -28.33 20.08
N GLY A 781 -1.06 -28.07 21.21
CA GLY A 781 -1.38 -26.93 22.09
C GLY A 781 -1.14 -25.56 21.47
N GLY A 782 -0.43 -25.51 20.34
CA GLY A 782 -0.20 -24.35 19.51
C GLY A 782 -1.16 -24.21 18.33
N SER A 783 -1.90 -25.27 17.97
CA SER A 783 -2.94 -25.24 16.95
C SER A 783 -4.28 -24.82 17.58
N TYR A 784 -4.91 -23.83 16.97
CA TYR A 784 -6.23 -23.32 17.35
C TYR A 784 -7.28 -23.60 16.27
N VAL A 785 -6.91 -24.28 15.19
CA VAL A 785 -7.80 -24.67 14.11
C VAL A 785 -8.04 -26.18 14.17
N GLU A 786 -9.31 -26.56 14.22
CA GLU A 786 -9.75 -27.94 14.05
C GLU A 786 -10.27 -28.12 12.63
N TYR A 787 -9.95 -29.23 11.97
CA TYR A 787 -10.41 -29.51 10.61
C TYR A 787 -11.56 -30.54 10.62
N ARG A 788 -12.51 -30.43 9.68
CA ARG A 788 -13.71 -31.28 9.57
C ARG A 788 -13.94 -31.78 8.16
#